data_AF-A0A927N7W5-F1
#
_entry.id   AF-A0A927N7W5-F1
#
_cell.length_a   1.000
_cell.length_b   1.000
_cell.length_c   1.000
_cell.angle_alpha   90.00
_cell.angle_beta   90.00
_cell.angle_gamma   90.00
#
_symmetry.space_group_name_H-M   'P 1'
#
loop_
_entity.id
_entity.type
_entity.pdbx_description
1 polymer ?
#
loop_
_entity_poly.entity_id
_entity_poly.type
_entity_poly.pdbx_seq_one_letter_code
_entity_poly.pdbx_strand_id
1 'polypeptide(L)'
;MAKKKSFKKALVMTILSMVGCLSMFAGTTFAWFTDSVTSTENIIKAGNLDIELYYDNDAEKENWQVFDENKNVFIENALWEPGHTEVIKFKIKNAGSLALKYQFKTYIDTETESINVNGDKFKLSDFIKYAVVEGDHDYDRDSAVKAVDADAVALNQTYSSSLKLNAGEERIVTMVVYMPTTVENDANAKKDAPVPQINLGIALNATQLEAENDSFGPDYDASAPWLGAIDTAWYFDDTTATSYTIDSAEELAGLAAIVNGTAQAPATGASTISDSTSVVNDTFNGKTVKLGGNINLNDMAWTPIGRIGTTSTDFTYAFRGTFDGQGYTVSNFNVSNLGWAGLFGLAYKANIKNVNANNVTLNSSRMTGAIVGQLYGSIDNCHVNGVDITVVPNAVVNGYDNGDKVGGIVGWLGDNGNNHHITKSSATDVNITGYRDIGGIVGYVAWSTTISDCSVKDAVLTSDQTKNSYGEKDANVGAIWGRKSGDIIESNNTSENVTASYAQGGIQYLKDGEGNVMLYNVPSDYKKDTVVVPEGVNAIGNFAFANNQNVKTVELSSTVRTLGRGFDESTVEKVVLNEGLEVIDSRAFKSTTALKEVVISSTVKEIADNAFQKSGIKTITIPANVKTVGETAFGASLIETVIFEGDIDVQGYAFRGCSKLRTVYFKGDVNFVASTLNGRNSTWFCNGESNNPNTSNITFYVQTEDIKEKVLTAMGAERNNTPVILMNVVDKSEDLADSFVNGNGADTVYVSAGTYTFPSSSISAGDVIICDKDTVFEGTSSLNINGATIKGGNFVNDSGYAVSGTINGNFQNCVFEASEALRWCYTNEGDTIVFENCVFKTDFRGIHFDGMHGDVIFRNCEINGFNAYSGNGSMTFENCTFGYDESYYNGLNIYTNTVIKNSTFNFKSGKTNFIDMEGTGKTLSIEGCVAYMDGAEANVLDFVGGSKLAQNTVIFNGTTQAKAGTQEELNSALTGKADVTLSEGNYTLPSVSSGTVSITGTKNTVITVTKPNYSGSDVTLTGVTVKGSGYSTGVQHVNTVTYNDVTIVGDMCLYGEKVVFNKCTFELSKGQYIWTYGAKEVEFIDCTFNTAGKAILIYNEGAGASKVTVKGCTFNSTAGDKAGAIANQNCAAIEIDNFTGLAHSLTTEGNIYSDNFSGEWRIKNYVSGNAITVNGVAYNQIAIDGKLMTKDSLNNVTVQE
;
A
#
# COMPACT_ATOMS: atom_id res chain seq x y z
N MET A 1 43.54 -71.65 8.45
CA MET A 1 43.50 -70.17 8.62
C MET A 1 42.26 -69.48 8.02
N ALA A 2 41.16 -70.17 7.67
CA ALA A 2 39.93 -69.50 7.20
C ALA A 2 38.81 -69.37 8.26
N LYS A 3 38.73 -70.27 9.26
CA LYS A 3 37.64 -70.26 10.26
C LYS A 3 37.76 -69.23 11.40
N LYS A 4 38.95 -68.64 11.63
CA LYS A 4 39.14 -67.67 12.74
C LYS A 4 38.77 -66.22 12.37
N LYS A 5 38.61 -65.89 11.08
CA LYS A 5 38.30 -64.53 10.60
C LYS A 5 36.80 -64.26 10.49
N SER A 6 35.97 -65.26 10.19
CA SER A 6 34.50 -65.08 10.19
C SER A 6 33.93 -64.98 11.61
N PHE A 7 34.51 -65.68 12.59
CA PHE A 7 34.06 -65.63 13.99
C PHE A 7 34.26 -64.24 14.62
N LYS A 8 35.35 -63.52 14.27
CA LYS A 8 35.56 -62.14 14.72
C LYS A 8 34.61 -61.14 14.06
N LYS A 9 34.27 -61.31 12.78
CA LYS A 9 33.27 -60.46 12.11
C LYS A 9 31.85 -60.71 12.64
N ALA A 10 31.51 -61.98 12.91
CA ALA A 10 30.24 -62.34 13.53
C ALA A 10 30.15 -61.73 14.94
N LEU A 11 31.17 -61.89 15.78
CA LEU A 11 31.20 -61.32 17.13
C LEU A 11 31.08 -59.79 17.14
N VAL A 12 31.76 -59.10 16.22
CA VAL A 12 31.66 -57.63 16.08
C VAL A 12 30.27 -57.21 15.61
N MET A 13 29.64 -57.94 14.68
CA MET A 13 28.26 -57.71 14.25
C MET A 13 27.24 -58.00 15.35
N THR A 14 27.46 -59.02 16.19
CA THR A 14 26.60 -59.32 17.34
C THR A 14 26.75 -58.25 18.43
N ILE A 15 27.97 -57.75 18.67
CA ILE A 15 28.20 -56.64 19.61
C ILE A 15 27.58 -55.34 19.09
N LEU A 16 27.72 -55.02 17.79
CA LEU A 16 27.07 -53.86 17.17
C LEU A 16 25.54 -53.98 17.18
N SER A 17 25.01 -55.19 16.95
CA SER A 17 23.57 -55.47 17.08
C SER A 17 23.10 -55.34 18.52
N MET A 18 23.88 -55.80 19.50
CA MET A 18 23.52 -55.70 20.91
C MET A 18 23.65 -54.27 21.44
N VAL A 19 24.63 -53.50 20.96
CA VAL A 19 24.74 -52.06 21.20
C VAL A 19 23.57 -51.34 20.55
N GLY A 20 23.18 -51.70 19.31
CA GLY A 20 21.98 -51.19 18.64
C GLY A 20 20.68 -51.52 19.39
N CYS A 21 20.55 -52.74 19.91
CA CYS A 21 19.41 -53.14 20.72
C CYS A 21 19.41 -52.44 22.09
N LEU A 22 20.57 -52.21 22.71
CA LEU A 22 20.70 -51.47 23.98
C LEU A 22 20.47 -49.97 23.78
N SER A 23 20.86 -49.38 22.65
CA SER A 23 20.52 -47.99 22.32
C SER A 23 19.05 -47.84 21.92
N MET A 24 18.44 -48.86 21.30
CA MET A 24 16.97 -48.91 21.15
C MET A 24 16.27 -49.07 22.50
N PHE A 25 16.79 -49.90 23.42
CA PHE A 25 16.23 -50.11 24.76
C PHE A 25 16.39 -48.88 25.68
N ALA A 26 17.53 -48.19 25.58
CA ALA A 26 17.76 -46.88 26.21
C ALA A 26 16.88 -45.79 25.59
N GLY A 27 16.68 -45.82 24.26
CA GLY A 27 15.74 -44.94 23.57
C GLY A 27 14.28 -45.14 24.00
N THR A 28 13.85 -46.39 24.20
CA THR A 28 12.47 -46.71 24.66
C THR A 28 12.24 -46.43 26.14
N THR A 29 13.30 -46.39 26.96
CA THR A 29 13.18 -46.04 28.40
C THR A 29 13.31 -44.53 28.63
N PHE A 30 14.01 -43.79 27.77
CA PHE A 30 13.98 -42.31 27.77
C PHE A 30 12.66 -41.74 27.23
N ALA A 31 11.97 -42.44 26.33
CA ALA A 31 10.62 -42.05 25.86
C ALA A 31 9.54 -42.16 26.94
N TRP A 32 9.82 -42.79 28.09
CA TRP A 32 8.89 -42.91 29.22
C TRP A 32 9.01 -41.75 30.24
N PHE A 33 9.95 -40.82 30.03
CA PHE A 33 10.15 -39.63 30.87
C PHE A 33 10.28 -38.32 30.08
N THR A 34 9.90 -38.32 28.80
CA THR A 34 9.73 -37.09 28.02
C THR A 34 8.24 -36.78 27.91
N ASP A 35 7.83 -35.64 28.47
CA ASP A 35 6.45 -35.14 28.68
C ASP A 35 5.56 -34.97 27.43
N SER A 36 5.94 -35.58 26.30
CA SER A 36 5.12 -35.63 25.10
C SER A 36 5.59 -36.73 24.17
N VAL A 37 4.73 -37.70 23.85
CA VAL A 37 4.94 -38.63 22.71
C VAL A 37 4.14 -38.09 21.53
N THR A 38 4.81 -37.84 20.40
CA THR A 38 4.18 -37.35 19.16
C THR A 38 4.20 -38.44 18.06
N SER A 39 3.02 -38.86 17.56
CA SER A 39 2.90 -39.54 16.27
C SER A 39 2.42 -38.54 15.21
N THR A 40 2.33 -38.93 13.93
CA THR A 40 1.74 -38.10 12.86
C THR A 40 0.31 -37.66 13.15
N GLU A 41 -0.33 -38.22 14.18
CA GLU A 41 -1.70 -37.94 14.56
C GLU A 41 -1.78 -37.43 16.02
N ASN A 42 -0.98 -37.91 17.00
CA ASN A 42 -1.26 -37.66 18.43
C ASN A 42 -0.13 -36.99 19.21
N ILE A 43 -0.44 -36.16 20.24
CA ILE A 43 0.47 -35.77 21.35
C ILE A 43 -0.15 -36.12 22.71
N ILE A 44 0.50 -36.94 23.54
CA ILE A 44 0.07 -37.21 24.93
C ILE A 44 0.92 -36.38 25.90
N LYS A 45 0.32 -35.44 26.64
CA LYS A 45 0.99 -34.58 27.64
C LYS A 45 0.66 -35.06 29.07
N ALA A 46 1.66 -35.27 29.92
CA ALA A 46 1.43 -35.70 31.31
C ALA A 46 1.04 -34.52 32.22
N GLY A 47 0.10 -34.74 33.16
CA GLY A 47 -0.29 -33.75 34.17
C GLY A 47 -1.29 -34.32 35.20
N ASN A 48 -1.63 -33.55 36.23
CA ASN A 48 -2.57 -33.90 37.31
C ASN A 48 -3.72 -32.90 37.40
N LEU A 49 -4.92 -33.40 37.73
CA LEU A 49 -6.07 -32.59 38.12
C LEU A 49 -6.07 -32.44 39.63
N ASP A 50 -6.09 -31.21 40.11
CA ASP A 50 -6.17 -30.91 41.54
C ASP A 50 -6.97 -29.63 41.73
N ILE A 51 -7.98 -29.67 42.60
CA ILE A 51 -8.93 -28.56 42.80
C ILE A 51 -9.10 -28.29 44.29
N GLU A 52 -8.98 -27.02 44.66
CA GLU A 52 -9.26 -26.56 46.01
C GLU A 52 -10.53 -25.70 46.00
N LEU A 53 -11.46 -26.01 46.91
CA LEU A 53 -12.70 -25.26 47.09
C LEU A 53 -12.70 -24.57 48.45
N TYR A 54 -13.01 -23.28 48.42
CA TYR A 54 -13.19 -22.44 49.59
C TYR A 54 -14.59 -21.84 49.57
N TYR A 55 -15.15 -21.55 50.73
CA TYR A 55 -16.45 -20.90 50.84
C TYR A 55 -16.42 -19.74 51.84
N ASP A 56 -17.36 -18.82 51.65
CA ASP A 56 -17.69 -17.74 52.56
C ASP A 56 -19.22 -17.61 52.67
N ASN A 57 -19.71 -17.59 53.91
CA ASN A 57 -21.13 -17.49 54.26
C ASN A 57 -21.43 -16.35 55.25
N ASP A 58 -20.46 -15.47 55.52
CA ASP A 58 -20.63 -14.24 56.29
C ASP A 58 -20.33 -13.04 55.37
N ALA A 59 -21.36 -12.44 54.77
CA ALA A 59 -21.23 -11.32 53.84
C ALA A 59 -20.51 -10.09 54.45
N GLU A 60 -20.33 -10.04 55.78
CA GLU A 60 -19.63 -8.94 56.46
C GLU A 60 -18.16 -9.22 56.82
N LYS A 61 -17.60 -10.41 56.50
CA LYS A 61 -16.19 -10.76 56.76
C LYS A 61 -15.62 -11.68 55.68
N GLU A 62 -14.69 -11.18 54.84
CA GLU A 62 -13.90 -11.98 53.88
C GLU A 62 -13.04 -13.05 54.57
N ASN A 63 -13.65 -14.13 55.05
CA ASN A 63 -12.98 -15.18 55.82
C ASN A 63 -13.14 -16.51 55.09
N TRP A 64 -12.45 -16.62 53.94
CA TRP A 64 -12.40 -17.83 53.12
C TRP A 64 -12.03 -19.07 53.96
N GLN A 65 -12.98 -19.98 54.10
CA GLN A 65 -12.76 -21.26 54.78
C GLN A 65 -12.58 -22.37 53.75
N VAL A 66 -11.67 -23.31 54.01
CA VAL A 66 -11.57 -24.54 53.20
C VAL A 66 -12.87 -25.32 53.35
N PHE A 67 -13.45 -25.72 52.22
CA PHE A 67 -14.64 -26.58 52.18
C PHE A 67 -14.24 -28.01 52.60
N ASP A 68 -14.93 -28.56 53.61
CA ASP A 68 -14.71 -29.90 54.17
C ASP A 68 -16.07 -30.59 54.34
N GLU A 69 -16.11 -31.92 54.15
CA GLU A 69 -17.32 -32.76 54.15
C GLU A 69 -18.13 -32.72 55.46
N ASN A 70 -17.55 -32.15 56.53
CA ASN A 70 -18.14 -32.09 57.87
C ASN A 70 -18.65 -30.69 58.27
N LYS A 71 -18.72 -29.72 57.35
CA LYS A 71 -19.14 -28.34 57.67
C LYS A 71 -20.42 -27.90 56.97
N ASN A 72 -21.34 -27.32 57.73
CA ASN A 72 -22.58 -26.72 57.21
C ASN A 72 -22.27 -25.39 56.49
N VAL A 73 -22.51 -25.37 55.19
CA VAL A 73 -22.41 -24.15 54.36
C VAL A 73 -23.71 -23.35 54.31
N PHE A 74 -24.85 -24.03 54.50
CA PHE A 74 -26.18 -23.43 54.67
C PHE A 74 -26.49 -23.17 56.15
N ILE A 75 -27.47 -22.31 56.42
CA ILE A 75 -27.91 -22.00 57.78
C ILE A 75 -28.57 -23.23 58.42
N GLU A 76 -28.02 -23.72 59.53
CA GLU A 76 -28.57 -24.87 60.25
C GLU A 76 -29.94 -24.52 60.87
N ASN A 77 -30.94 -25.38 60.68
CA ASN A 77 -32.32 -25.17 61.10
C ASN A 77 -33.00 -23.94 60.48
N ALA A 78 -32.63 -23.55 59.25
CA ALA A 78 -33.29 -22.49 58.50
C ALA A 78 -34.81 -22.74 58.36
N LEU A 79 -35.60 -21.70 58.61
CA LEU A 79 -37.05 -21.71 58.39
C LEU A 79 -37.33 -21.31 56.95
N TRP A 80 -37.67 -22.29 56.12
CA TRP A 80 -38.02 -22.07 54.72
C TRP A 80 -39.47 -21.57 54.59
N GLU A 81 -39.61 -20.25 54.46
CA GLU A 81 -40.86 -19.58 54.09
C GLU A 81 -40.76 -18.97 52.69
N PRO A 82 -41.87 -18.71 51.98
CA PRO A 82 -41.84 -18.04 50.68
C PRO A 82 -41.03 -16.73 50.74
N GLY A 83 -39.96 -16.64 49.94
CA GLY A 83 -39.01 -15.53 49.94
C GLY A 83 -37.77 -15.71 50.83
N HIS A 84 -37.57 -16.86 51.49
CA HIS A 84 -36.29 -17.17 52.13
C HIS A 84 -35.19 -17.35 51.08
N THR A 85 -34.02 -16.76 51.33
CA THR A 85 -32.87 -16.73 50.41
C THR A 85 -31.58 -16.86 51.19
N GLU A 86 -30.69 -17.73 50.71
CA GLU A 86 -29.33 -17.90 51.19
C GLU A 86 -28.35 -17.60 50.04
N VAL A 87 -27.34 -16.79 50.31
CA VAL A 87 -26.29 -16.40 49.36
C VAL A 87 -24.95 -16.90 49.89
N ILE A 88 -24.24 -17.69 49.09
CA ILE A 88 -22.99 -18.32 49.49
C ILE A 88 -21.94 -18.06 48.41
N LYS A 89 -20.76 -17.61 48.81
CA LYS A 89 -19.65 -17.38 47.88
C LYS A 89 -18.72 -18.58 47.90
N PHE A 90 -18.28 -19.00 46.72
CA PHE A 90 -17.28 -20.05 46.54
C PHE A 90 -16.07 -19.49 45.80
N LYS A 91 -14.88 -19.86 46.26
CA LYS A 91 -13.64 -19.63 45.54
C LYS A 91 -13.05 -20.98 45.14
N ILE A 92 -12.80 -21.13 43.85
CA ILE A 92 -12.33 -22.35 43.20
C ILE A 92 -10.93 -22.09 42.67
N LYS A 93 -9.99 -22.96 43.01
CA LYS A 93 -8.60 -22.89 42.54
C LYS A 93 -8.21 -24.18 41.84
N ASN A 94 -7.64 -24.06 40.64
CA ASN A 94 -6.99 -25.18 39.96
C ASN A 94 -5.53 -25.29 40.44
N ALA A 95 -5.28 -26.16 41.42
CA ALA A 95 -3.95 -26.45 41.92
C ALA A 95 -3.19 -27.47 41.04
N GLY A 96 -3.87 -28.07 40.05
CA GLY A 96 -3.31 -29.04 39.12
C GLY A 96 -2.53 -28.41 37.97
N SER A 97 -1.81 -29.26 37.22
CA SER A 97 -1.06 -28.86 36.02
C SER A 97 -1.88 -28.90 34.73
N LEU A 98 -3.12 -29.40 34.79
CA LEU A 98 -4.05 -29.50 33.66
C LEU A 98 -5.20 -28.51 33.83
N ALA A 99 -5.61 -27.83 32.76
CA ALA A 99 -6.84 -27.03 32.77
C ALA A 99 -8.05 -27.93 33.09
N LEU A 100 -9.02 -27.38 33.82
CA LEU A 100 -10.22 -28.10 34.25
C LEU A 100 -11.51 -27.35 33.88
N LYS A 101 -12.59 -28.10 33.67
CA LYS A 101 -13.96 -27.56 33.66
C LYS A 101 -14.66 -27.99 34.93
N TYR A 102 -15.44 -27.09 35.52
CA TYR A 102 -16.16 -27.38 36.76
C TYR A 102 -17.63 -26.98 36.69
N GLN A 103 -18.47 -27.69 37.44
CA GLN A 103 -19.91 -27.45 37.56
C GLN A 103 -20.36 -27.65 39.01
N PHE A 104 -21.26 -26.78 39.46
CA PHE A 104 -21.93 -26.92 40.74
C PHE A 104 -23.22 -27.73 40.59
N LYS A 105 -23.45 -28.61 41.55
CA LYS A 105 -24.68 -29.35 41.70
C LYS A 105 -25.13 -29.34 43.16
N THR A 106 -26.39 -29.02 43.41
CA THR A 106 -27.01 -29.31 44.71
C THR A 106 -27.55 -30.74 44.70
N TYR A 107 -27.55 -31.40 45.85
CA TYR A 107 -28.23 -32.67 46.03
C TYR A 107 -28.99 -32.73 47.36
N ILE A 108 -30.04 -33.53 47.40
CA ILE A 108 -30.81 -33.77 48.63
C ILE A 108 -30.25 -35.01 49.32
N ASP A 109 -29.69 -34.81 50.51
CA ASP A 109 -29.17 -35.90 51.34
C ASP A 109 -30.32 -36.64 52.04
N THR A 110 -31.18 -35.88 52.72
CA THR A 110 -32.40 -36.41 53.35
C THR A 110 -33.54 -35.41 53.25
N GLU A 111 -34.78 -35.91 53.16
CA GLU A 111 -35.96 -35.06 53.15
C GLU A 111 -37.19 -35.80 53.70
N THR A 112 -38.03 -35.08 54.44
CA THR A 112 -39.29 -35.60 54.98
C THR A 112 -40.49 -34.93 54.31
N GLU A 113 -41.39 -35.75 53.76
CA GLU A 113 -42.67 -35.31 53.19
C GLU A 113 -43.62 -34.76 54.28
N SER A 114 -44.38 -33.71 53.95
CA SER A 114 -45.42 -33.13 54.81
C SER A 114 -46.76 -32.98 54.06
N ILE A 115 -47.78 -32.47 54.76
CA ILE A 115 -49.10 -32.15 54.21
C ILE A 115 -49.32 -30.65 54.36
N ASN A 116 -49.59 -29.96 53.25
CA ASN A 116 -49.81 -28.51 53.27
C ASN A 116 -51.20 -28.15 53.82
N VAL A 117 -51.47 -26.85 54.00
CA VAL A 117 -52.76 -26.36 54.51
C VAL A 117 -53.96 -26.71 53.61
N ASN A 118 -53.72 -26.99 52.32
CA ASN A 118 -54.74 -27.42 51.36
C ASN A 118 -55.04 -28.93 51.42
N GLY A 119 -54.22 -29.70 52.15
CA GLY A 119 -54.37 -31.15 52.32
C GLY A 119 -53.54 -31.99 51.35
N ASP A 120 -52.71 -31.38 50.52
CA ASP A 120 -51.85 -32.05 49.56
C ASP A 120 -50.49 -32.41 50.17
N LYS A 121 -49.91 -33.52 49.71
CA LYS A 121 -48.56 -33.93 50.09
C LYS A 121 -47.54 -33.08 49.35
N PHE A 122 -46.50 -32.64 50.05
CA PHE A 122 -45.41 -31.87 49.43
C PHE A 122 -44.06 -32.15 50.08
N LYS A 123 -43.02 -31.78 49.34
CA LYS A 123 -41.63 -31.76 49.75
C LYS A 123 -41.06 -30.36 49.57
N LEU A 124 -40.08 -29.96 50.40
CA LEU A 124 -39.45 -28.64 50.27
C LEU A 124 -38.67 -28.53 48.96
N SER A 125 -38.15 -29.66 48.45
CA SER A 125 -37.47 -29.78 47.18
C SER A 125 -38.24 -29.25 45.99
N ASP A 126 -39.58 -29.33 46.05
CA ASP A 126 -40.46 -28.97 44.95
C ASP A 126 -40.56 -27.44 44.76
N PHE A 127 -40.09 -26.69 45.76
CA PHE A 127 -40.31 -25.24 45.87
C PHE A 127 -39.04 -24.43 46.06
N ILE A 128 -37.88 -25.06 46.30
CA ILE A 128 -36.60 -24.38 46.43
C ILE A 128 -35.86 -24.45 45.09
N LYS A 129 -35.27 -23.32 44.70
CA LYS A 129 -34.45 -23.17 43.49
C LYS A 129 -33.05 -22.70 43.83
N TYR A 130 -32.13 -22.89 42.89
CA TYR A 130 -30.79 -22.29 42.99
C TYR A 130 -30.21 -21.89 41.63
N ALA A 131 -29.25 -20.96 41.66
CA ALA A 131 -28.39 -20.62 40.53
C ALA A 131 -26.98 -20.24 41.00
N VAL A 132 -26.04 -20.14 40.06
CA VAL A 132 -24.66 -19.70 40.31
C VAL A 132 -24.29 -18.58 39.35
N VAL A 133 -23.78 -17.47 39.87
CA VAL A 133 -23.33 -16.30 39.10
C VAL A 133 -21.82 -16.17 39.22
N GLU A 134 -21.12 -15.90 38.12
CA GLU A 134 -19.68 -15.60 38.16
C GLU A 134 -19.42 -14.26 38.85
N GLY A 135 -18.39 -14.21 39.69
CA GLY A 135 -17.97 -13.01 40.41
C GLY A 135 -18.29 -13.04 41.89
N ASP A 136 -17.62 -12.14 42.61
CA ASP A 136 -17.80 -11.89 44.03
C ASP A 136 -18.93 -10.87 44.22
N HIS A 137 -20.14 -11.36 44.53
CA HIS A 137 -21.33 -10.52 44.63
C HIS A 137 -21.89 -10.53 46.05
N ASP A 138 -22.05 -9.33 46.61
CA ASP A 138 -22.75 -9.10 47.89
C ASP A 138 -24.21 -8.74 47.64
N TYR A 139 -25.02 -9.77 47.43
CA TYR A 139 -26.45 -9.58 47.23
C TYR A 139 -27.21 -9.54 48.56
N ASP A 140 -28.12 -8.58 48.68
CA ASP A 140 -29.25 -8.70 49.61
C ASP A 140 -30.31 -9.67 49.05
N ARG A 141 -31.31 -10.03 49.86
CA ARG A 141 -32.36 -10.99 49.47
C ARG A 141 -33.03 -10.65 48.13
N ASP A 142 -33.46 -9.42 47.94
CA ASP A 142 -34.26 -9.02 46.77
C ASP A 142 -33.38 -8.91 45.51
N SER A 143 -32.15 -8.40 45.66
CA SER A 143 -31.16 -8.32 44.58
C SER A 143 -30.63 -9.69 44.18
N ALA A 144 -30.44 -10.61 45.13
CA ALA A 144 -30.02 -11.98 44.87
C ALA A 144 -31.03 -12.71 43.99
N VAL A 145 -32.29 -12.71 44.40
CA VAL A 145 -33.36 -13.38 43.65
C VAL A 145 -33.51 -12.75 42.26
N LYS A 146 -33.53 -11.42 42.16
CA LYS A 146 -33.64 -10.73 40.86
C LYS A 146 -32.46 -11.04 39.93
N ALA A 147 -31.26 -11.19 40.46
CA ALA A 147 -30.06 -11.49 39.67
C ALA A 147 -30.08 -12.91 39.09
N VAL A 148 -30.81 -13.85 39.73
CA VAL A 148 -30.74 -15.27 39.37
C VAL A 148 -32.05 -15.89 38.89
N ASP A 149 -33.20 -15.27 39.09
CA ASP A 149 -34.53 -15.90 38.90
C ASP A 149 -34.75 -16.42 37.47
N ALA A 150 -34.16 -15.74 36.47
CA ALA A 150 -34.22 -16.16 35.07
C ALA A 150 -33.47 -17.48 34.80
N ASP A 151 -32.38 -17.72 35.53
CA ASP A 151 -31.46 -18.85 35.32
C ASP A 151 -31.56 -19.90 36.45
N ALA A 152 -32.46 -19.70 37.42
CA ALA A 152 -32.61 -20.55 38.59
C ALA A 152 -33.25 -21.89 38.24
N VAL A 153 -32.57 -22.98 38.62
CA VAL A 153 -33.01 -24.36 38.41
C VAL A 153 -33.57 -24.96 39.71
N ALA A 154 -34.36 -26.03 39.59
CA ALA A 154 -34.85 -26.78 40.75
C ALA A 154 -33.70 -27.51 41.47
N LEU A 155 -33.86 -27.78 42.77
CA LEU A 155 -32.92 -28.61 43.52
C LEU A 155 -32.71 -29.98 42.86
N ASN A 156 -31.48 -30.51 42.90
CA ASN A 156 -31.00 -31.71 42.19
C ASN A 156 -30.76 -31.59 40.67
N GLN A 157 -31.13 -30.49 40.02
CA GLN A 157 -30.69 -30.23 38.64
C GLN A 157 -29.27 -29.68 38.64
N THR A 158 -28.44 -30.08 37.68
CA THR A 158 -27.09 -29.52 37.51
C THR A 158 -27.18 -28.13 36.91
N TYR A 159 -26.49 -27.14 37.48
CA TYR A 159 -26.39 -25.82 36.87
C TYR A 159 -25.44 -25.87 35.66
N SER A 160 -25.93 -25.50 34.46
CA SER A 160 -25.39 -25.98 33.19
C SER A 160 -24.19 -25.20 32.61
N SER A 161 -23.84 -24.02 33.14
CA SER A 161 -22.67 -23.28 32.66
C SER A 161 -21.37 -23.95 33.14
N SER A 162 -20.75 -24.81 32.30
CA SER A 162 -19.43 -25.35 32.60
C SER A 162 -18.39 -24.24 32.54
N LEU A 163 -17.84 -23.86 33.70
CA LEU A 163 -16.86 -22.78 33.79
C LEU A 163 -15.44 -23.33 33.61
N LYS A 164 -14.60 -22.62 32.86
CA LYS A 164 -13.22 -23.01 32.54
C LYS A 164 -12.25 -22.44 33.57
N LEU A 165 -11.25 -23.23 33.96
CA LEU A 165 -10.19 -22.79 34.88
C LEU A 165 -8.83 -23.34 34.45
N ASN A 166 -7.92 -22.45 34.01
CA ASN A 166 -6.58 -22.85 33.59
C ASN A 166 -5.73 -23.32 34.79
N ALA A 167 -4.63 -24.02 34.52
CA ALA A 167 -3.69 -24.45 35.56
C ALA A 167 -3.18 -23.24 36.35
N GLY A 168 -3.33 -23.27 37.68
CA GLY A 168 -2.95 -22.18 38.59
C GLY A 168 -3.93 -21.01 38.68
N GLU A 169 -5.05 -21.02 37.93
CA GLU A 169 -6.07 -19.97 37.95
C GLU A 169 -7.03 -20.13 39.15
N GLU A 170 -7.50 -18.99 39.69
CA GLU A 170 -8.49 -18.91 40.77
C GLU A 170 -9.72 -18.12 40.29
N ARG A 171 -10.93 -18.58 40.64
CA ARG A 171 -12.19 -17.88 40.35
C ARG A 171 -13.15 -17.89 41.52
N ILE A 172 -13.93 -16.81 41.62
CA ILE A 172 -14.99 -16.65 42.62
C ILE A 172 -16.34 -16.73 41.92
N VAL A 173 -17.28 -17.44 42.52
CA VAL A 173 -18.68 -17.52 42.09
C VAL A 173 -19.60 -17.32 43.30
N THR A 174 -20.79 -16.81 43.04
CA THR A 174 -21.82 -16.60 44.06
C THR A 174 -23.02 -17.50 43.78
N MET A 175 -23.33 -18.41 44.70
CA MET A 175 -24.51 -19.28 44.66
C MET A 175 -25.66 -18.66 45.43
N VAL A 176 -26.84 -18.63 44.82
CA VAL A 176 -28.08 -18.17 45.45
C VAL A 176 -29.06 -19.33 45.51
N VAL A 177 -29.53 -19.67 46.71
CA VAL A 177 -30.56 -20.69 46.95
C VAL A 177 -31.77 -20.02 47.59
N TYR A 178 -32.97 -20.17 47.02
CA TYR A 178 -34.15 -19.48 47.52
C TYR A 178 -35.46 -20.23 47.27
N MET A 179 -36.47 -19.92 48.08
CA MET A 179 -37.85 -20.32 47.83
C MET A 179 -38.60 -19.12 47.23
N PRO A 180 -39.17 -19.23 46.01
CA PRO A 180 -39.90 -18.12 45.40
C PRO A 180 -41.07 -17.65 46.26
N THR A 181 -41.33 -16.34 46.28
CA THR A 181 -42.47 -15.75 47.00
C THR A 181 -43.82 -16.17 46.42
N THR A 182 -43.83 -16.70 45.19
CA THR A 182 -45.03 -17.20 44.48
C THR A 182 -45.54 -18.54 45.00
N VAL A 183 -44.79 -19.23 45.88
CA VAL A 183 -45.16 -20.55 46.44
C VAL A 183 -46.32 -20.48 47.45
N GLU A 184 -46.69 -19.28 47.92
CA GLU A 184 -47.80 -18.99 48.84
C GLU A 184 -48.08 -20.11 49.89
N ASN A 185 -49.28 -20.69 49.91
CA ASN A 185 -49.71 -21.68 50.90
C ASN A 185 -49.33 -23.13 50.52
N ASP A 186 -48.77 -23.35 49.34
CA ASP A 186 -48.50 -24.70 48.83
C ASP A 186 -47.34 -25.38 49.55
N ALA A 187 -46.43 -24.60 50.15
CA ALA A 187 -45.35 -25.08 51.02
C ALA A 187 -45.61 -24.90 52.53
N ASN A 188 -46.79 -24.42 52.94
CA ASN A 188 -47.11 -24.21 54.35
C ASN A 188 -47.66 -25.48 54.99
N ALA A 189 -46.89 -26.09 55.91
CA ALA A 189 -47.31 -27.30 56.61
C ALA A 189 -48.54 -27.08 57.51
N LYS A 190 -49.49 -28.00 57.46
CA LYS A 190 -50.66 -27.98 58.36
C LYS A 190 -50.22 -28.19 59.82
N LYS A 191 -50.86 -27.47 60.76
CA LYS A 191 -50.50 -27.42 62.20
C LYS A 191 -50.27 -28.76 62.90
N ASP A 192 -50.93 -29.84 62.45
CA ASP A 192 -50.83 -31.18 63.04
C ASP A 192 -50.14 -32.22 62.10
N ALA A 193 -49.52 -31.77 61.01
CA ALA A 193 -48.74 -32.60 60.09
C ALA A 193 -47.26 -32.68 60.51
N PRO A 194 -46.51 -33.72 60.12
CA PRO A 194 -45.06 -33.78 60.30
C PRO A 194 -44.39 -32.53 59.72
N VAL A 195 -43.46 -31.90 60.44
CA VAL A 195 -42.72 -30.73 59.95
C VAL A 195 -41.83 -31.18 58.79
N PRO A 196 -41.91 -30.55 57.61
CA PRO A 196 -41.00 -30.88 56.50
C PRO A 196 -39.59 -30.42 56.85
N GLN A 197 -38.61 -31.29 56.61
CA GLN A 197 -37.18 -31.05 56.82
C GLN A 197 -36.43 -31.48 55.56
N ILE A 198 -35.40 -30.73 55.19
CA ILE A 198 -34.53 -31.01 54.06
C ILE A 198 -33.07 -30.81 54.48
N ASN A 199 -32.20 -31.75 54.12
CA ASN A 199 -30.77 -31.62 54.24
C ASN A 199 -30.16 -31.45 52.84
N LEU A 200 -29.48 -30.32 52.59
CA LEU A 200 -28.95 -29.93 51.29
C LEU A 200 -27.44 -30.10 51.24
N GLY A 201 -26.97 -30.86 50.25
CA GLY A 201 -25.57 -31.02 49.92
C GLY A 201 -25.19 -30.23 48.67
N ILE A 202 -23.91 -29.86 48.58
CA ILE A 202 -23.30 -29.26 47.39
C ILE A 202 -22.20 -30.19 46.90
N ALA A 203 -22.17 -30.42 45.59
CA ALA A 203 -21.11 -31.12 44.89
C ALA A 203 -20.49 -30.18 43.86
N LEU A 204 -19.16 -30.10 43.86
CA LEU A 204 -18.37 -29.50 42.80
C LEU A 204 -17.80 -30.62 41.95
N ASN A 205 -18.33 -30.80 40.75
CA ASN A 205 -17.81 -31.77 39.80
C ASN A 205 -16.79 -31.06 38.93
N ALA A 206 -15.52 -31.37 39.12
CA ALA A 206 -14.44 -30.94 38.24
C ALA A 206 -13.93 -32.13 37.44
N THR A 207 -13.89 -31.96 36.12
CA THR A 207 -13.20 -32.89 35.23
C THR A 207 -12.06 -32.14 34.56
N GLN A 208 -11.09 -32.89 34.03
CA GLN A 208 -10.16 -32.28 33.10
C GLN A 208 -10.97 -31.51 32.08
N LEU A 209 -10.55 -30.28 31.79
CA LEU A 209 -11.01 -29.59 30.62
C LEU A 209 -10.55 -30.52 29.52
N GLU A 210 -11.48 -31.31 29.00
CA GLU A 210 -11.27 -32.11 27.82
C GLU A 210 -10.85 -31.08 26.76
N ALA A 211 -9.54 -30.90 26.62
CA ALA A 211 -9.01 -31.04 25.32
C ALA A 211 -9.45 -32.45 24.92
N GLU A 212 -10.55 -32.54 24.19
CA GLU A 212 -10.66 -33.58 23.16
C GLU A 212 -9.57 -33.29 22.12
N ASN A 213 -8.31 -33.30 22.55
CA ASN A 213 -7.27 -33.95 21.80
C ASN A 213 -7.49 -35.42 22.12
N ASP A 214 -8.33 -36.06 21.32
CA ASP A 214 -8.00 -37.44 21.03
C ASP A 214 -6.71 -37.43 20.17
N SER A 215 -6.51 -38.52 19.48
CA SER A 215 -5.40 -38.72 18.57
C SER A 215 -5.34 -37.70 17.40
N PHE A 216 -6.14 -36.64 17.35
CA PHE A 216 -6.23 -35.76 16.18
C PHE A 216 -6.40 -34.25 16.43
N GLY A 217 -6.26 -33.73 17.66
CA GLY A 217 -6.38 -32.29 17.91
C GLY A 217 -7.76 -31.84 18.44
N PRO A 218 -7.94 -30.56 18.84
CA PRO A 218 -9.18 -30.04 19.43
C PRO A 218 -10.32 -29.88 18.42
N ASP A 219 -10.08 -30.29 17.17
CA ASP A 219 -10.91 -30.02 16.02
C ASP A 219 -11.75 -31.24 15.61
N TYR A 220 -11.65 -32.36 16.35
CA TYR A 220 -12.37 -33.59 16.05
C TYR A 220 -13.87 -33.32 15.91
N ASP A 221 -14.38 -32.39 16.74
CA ASP A 221 -15.77 -31.94 16.71
C ASP A 221 -15.94 -30.44 16.37
N ALA A 222 -14.86 -29.64 16.27
CA ALA A 222 -14.95 -28.24 15.79
C ALA A 222 -15.37 -28.15 14.31
N SER A 223 -15.29 -29.27 13.59
CA SER A 223 -15.82 -29.47 12.25
C SER A 223 -17.02 -30.42 12.19
N ALA A 224 -17.49 -30.93 13.34
CA ALA A 224 -18.75 -31.65 13.40
C ALA A 224 -19.87 -30.60 13.24
N PRO A 225 -20.62 -30.60 12.12
CA PRO A 225 -21.76 -29.69 11.96
C PRO A 225 -22.68 -29.88 13.16
N TRP A 226 -23.29 -28.80 13.65
CA TRP A 226 -24.33 -28.87 14.68
C TRP A 226 -25.27 -30.07 14.42
N LEU A 227 -25.16 -31.08 15.29
CA LEU A 227 -26.06 -32.22 15.41
C LEU A 227 -26.86 -32.08 16.71
N GLY A 228 -27.17 -30.84 17.12
CA GLY A 228 -28.26 -30.63 18.07
C GLY A 228 -29.55 -31.22 17.48
N ALA A 229 -30.55 -31.43 18.33
CA ALA A 229 -31.82 -31.97 17.88
C ALA A 229 -32.42 -31.01 16.84
N ILE A 230 -32.27 -31.31 15.54
CA ILE A 230 -32.89 -30.53 14.46
C ILE A 230 -34.39 -30.53 14.70
N ASP A 231 -34.97 -29.36 15.00
CA ASP A 231 -36.41 -29.23 15.13
C ASP A 231 -37.01 -28.66 13.84
N THR A 232 -37.80 -29.48 13.15
CA THR A 232 -38.56 -29.08 11.95
C THR A 232 -40.07 -29.15 12.16
N ALA A 233 -40.54 -29.48 13.37
CA ALA A 233 -41.96 -29.68 13.66
C ALA A 233 -42.78 -28.41 13.36
N TRP A 234 -42.26 -27.25 13.76
CA TRP A 234 -42.84 -25.92 13.50
C TRP A 234 -43.15 -25.67 12.00
N TYR A 235 -42.40 -26.28 11.08
CA TYR A 235 -42.62 -26.16 9.64
C TYR A 235 -43.62 -27.21 9.12
N PHE A 236 -43.49 -28.45 9.58
CA PHE A 236 -44.32 -29.56 9.09
C PHE A 236 -45.75 -29.54 9.66
N ASP A 237 -45.99 -28.84 10.77
CA ASP A 237 -47.32 -28.59 11.33
C ASP A 237 -48.23 -27.84 10.34
N ASP A 238 -47.69 -26.88 9.58
CA ASP A 238 -48.39 -26.21 8.48
C ASP A 238 -47.43 -25.75 7.38
N THR A 239 -47.12 -26.64 6.44
CA THR A 239 -46.28 -26.33 5.28
C THR A 239 -46.85 -25.26 4.33
N THR A 240 -48.13 -24.90 4.48
CA THR A 240 -48.83 -23.90 3.67
C THR A 240 -48.78 -22.50 4.28
N ALA A 241 -48.34 -22.37 5.54
CA ALA A 241 -48.18 -21.09 6.20
C ALA A 241 -47.22 -20.19 5.42
N THR A 242 -47.54 -18.89 5.39
CA THR A 242 -46.72 -17.85 4.75
C THR A 242 -45.80 -17.14 5.74
N SER A 243 -45.94 -17.43 7.04
CA SER A 243 -45.11 -16.89 8.12
C SER A 243 -44.85 -17.96 9.18
N TYR A 244 -43.60 -18.02 9.66
CA TYR A 244 -43.17 -18.94 10.72
C TYR A 244 -42.37 -18.17 11.77
N THR A 245 -42.38 -18.66 13.01
CA THR A 245 -41.59 -18.12 14.13
C THR A 245 -40.60 -19.18 14.60
N ILE A 246 -39.39 -18.76 14.91
CA ILE A 246 -38.28 -19.57 15.43
C ILE A 246 -37.87 -18.97 16.77
N ASP A 247 -37.90 -19.77 17.83
CA ASP A 247 -37.67 -19.35 19.21
C ASP A 247 -36.43 -20.00 19.84
N SER A 248 -35.81 -20.97 19.15
CA SER A 248 -34.69 -21.76 19.67
C SER A 248 -33.58 -22.00 18.64
N ALA A 249 -32.40 -22.40 19.13
CA ALA A 249 -31.27 -22.80 18.28
C ALA A 249 -31.61 -24.03 17.42
N GLU A 250 -32.43 -24.93 17.97
CA GLU A 250 -32.87 -26.17 17.35
C GLU A 250 -33.75 -25.94 16.13
N GLU A 251 -34.69 -25.01 16.25
CA GLU A 251 -35.59 -24.60 15.16
C GLU A 251 -34.82 -23.80 14.09
N LEU A 252 -33.84 -22.97 14.49
CA LEU A 252 -32.98 -22.23 13.56
C LEU A 252 -32.11 -23.17 12.72
N ALA A 253 -31.58 -24.22 13.34
CA ALA A 253 -30.90 -25.27 12.61
C ALA A 253 -31.86 -26.14 11.78
N GLY A 254 -33.11 -26.31 12.22
CA GLY A 254 -34.21 -26.84 11.42
C GLY A 254 -34.43 -26.09 10.12
N LEU A 255 -34.46 -24.75 10.18
CA LEU A 255 -34.52 -23.90 8.99
C LEU A 255 -33.33 -24.15 8.06
N ALA A 256 -32.11 -24.20 8.60
CA ALA A 256 -30.92 -24.51 7.81
C ALA A 256 -31.04 -25.88 7.13
N ALA A 257 -31.52 -26.91 7.83
CA ALA A 257 -31.70 -28.25 7.29
C ALA A 257 -32.75 -28.33 6.18
N ILE A 258 -33.87 -27.60 6.31
CA ILE A 258 -34.92 -27.55 5.27
C ILE A 258 -34.38 -26.84 4.01
N VAL A 259 -33.74 -25.68 4.17
CA VAL A 259 -33.20 -24.91 3.03
C VAL A 259 -32.06 -25.67 2.35
N ASN A 260 -31.20 -26.32 3.11
CA ASN A 260 -30.06 -27.08 2.59
C ASN A 260 -30.46 -28.45 2.01
N GLY A 261 -31.73 -28.85 2.14
CA GLY A 261 -32.20 -30.14 1.67
C GLY A 261 -31.52 -31.30 2.40
N THR A 262 -31.53 -31.24 3.73
CA THR A 262 -31.06 -32.33 4.63
C THR A 262 -32.13 -32.76 5.64
N ALA A 263 -33.25 -32.04 5.72
CA ALA A 263 -34.39 -32.40 6.57
C ALA A 263 -35.18 -33.61 6.01
N GLN A 264 -35.60 -34.51 6.90
CA GLN A 264 -36.52 -35.61 6.58
C GLN A 264 -37.93 -35.30 7.09
N ALA A 265 -38.96 -35.64 6.31
CA ALA A 265 -40.35 -35.48 6.74
C ALA A 265 -40.69 -36.41 7.92
N PRO A 266 -41.48 -35.97 8.92
CA PRO A 266 -41.87 -36.80 10.07
C PRO A 266 -42.61 -38.07 9.63
N ALA A 267 -42.21 -39.22 10.16
CA ALA A 267 -42.94 -40.46 9.98
C ALA A 267 -44.13 -40.52 10.96
N THR A 268 -45.29 -39.94 10.60
CA THR A 268 -46.65 -40.45 10.93
C THR A 268 -47.78 -39.46 10.59
N GLY A 269 -48.87 -40.01 10.05
CA GLY A 269 -50.23 -39.67 10.52
C GLY A 269 -51.14 -38.82 9.64
N ALA A 270 -50.70 -37.67 9.12
CA ALA A 270 -51.64 -36.74 8.47
C ALA A 270 -50.98 -35.71 7.54
N SER A 271 -50.46 -36.12 6.37
CA SER A 271 -50.44 -35.31 5.13
C SER A 271 -49.82 -36.14 3.99
N THR A 272 -50.19 -35.84 2.75
CA THR A 272 -50.07 -36.68 1.53
C THR A 272 -48.66 -36.95 0.97
N ILE A 273 -47.60 -36.98 1.79
CA ILE A 273 -46.26 -37.38 1.33
C ILE A 273 -46.01 -38.83 1.76
N SER A 274 -46.29 -39.76 0.85
CA SER A 274 -46.30 -41.21 1.11
C SER A 274 -44.93 -41.89 1.05
N ASP A 275 -43.84 -41.18 1.27
CA ASP A 275 -42.50 -41.79 1.20
C ASP A 275 -41.55 -41.17 2.23
N SER A 276 -41.30 -41.91 3.32
CA SER A 276 -40.37 -41.57 4.41
C SER A 276 -38.89 -41.60 3.99
N THR A 277 -38.61 -41.56 2.68
CA THR A 277 -37.27 -41.48 2.09
C THR A 277 -37.03 -40.17 1.32
N SER A 278 -38.04 -39.30 1.21
CA SER A 278 -37.93 -38.04 0.48
C SER A 278 -37.37 -36.90 1.35
N VAL A 279 -36.20 -36.41 0.98
CA VAL A 279 -35.56 -35.24 1.59
C VAL A 279 -36.31 -33.97 1.19
N VAL A 280 -36.63 -33.11 2.15
CA VAL A 280 -37.42 -31.90 1.92
C VAL A 280 -36.49 -30.72 1.65
N ASN A 281 -36.74 -30.02 0.54
CA ASN A 281 -36.05 -28.79 0.16
C ASN A 281 -37.08 -27.68 -0.11
N ASP A 282 -37.31 -26.79 0.87
CA ASP A 282 -38.07 -25.55 0.66
C ASP A 282 -37.12 -24.35 0.78
N THR A 283 -37.15 -23.49 -0.22
CA THR A 283 -36.33 -22.26 -0.30
C THR A 283 -36.98 -21.08 0.44
N PHE A 284 -38.19 -21.26 0.97
CA PHE A 284 -39.01 -20.22 1.60
C PHE A 284 -39.40 -19.08 0.67
N ASN A 285 -39.43 -19.31 -0.64
CA ASN A 285 -39.84 -18.30 -1.62
C ASN A 285 -41.26 -17.78 -1.33
N GLY A 286 -41.38 -16.46 -1.07
CA GLY A 286 -42.65 -15.82 -0.69
C GLY A 286 -43.12 -16.07 0.75
N LYS A 287 -42.30 -16.76 1.57
CA LYS A 287 -42.56 -17.00 3.01
C LYS A 287 -41.72 -16.07 3.88
N THR A 288 -42.19 -15.80 5.09
CA THR A 288 -41.46 -15.03 6.12
C THR A 288 -41.09 -15.93 7.29
N VAL A 289 -39.84 -15.83 7.76
CA VAL A 289 -39.38 -16.47 8.99
C VAL A 289 -39.00 -15.37 9.97
N LYS A 290 -39.48 -15.47 11.21
CA LYS A 290 -39.25 -14.47 12.26
C LYS A 290 -38.55 -15.10 13.45
N LEU A 291 -37.63 -14.37 14.08
CA LEU A 291 -37.15 -14.75 15.41
C LEU A 291 -38.15 -14.29 16.48
N GLY A 292 -38.53 -15.15 17.42
CA GLY A 292 -39.34 -14.73 18.57
C GLY A 292 -38.53 -14.46 19.85
N GLY A 293 -37.22 -14.74 19.85
CA GLY A 293 -36.30 -14.39 20.93
C GLY A 293 -34.83 -14.38 20.50
N ASN A 294 -33.95 -14.04 21.43
CA ASN A 294 -32.49 -14.15 21.24
C ASN A 294 -32.09 -15.63 21.16
N ILE A 295 -31.19 -15.96 20.24
CA ILE A 295 -30.69 -17.32 20.03
C ILE A 295 -29.18 -17.34 20.29
N ASN A 296 -28.75 -18.26 21.14
CA ASN A 296 -27.34 -18.52 21.42
C ASN A 296 -26.96 -19.89 20.84
N LEU A 297 -25.96 -19.92 19.97
CA LEU A 297 -25.46 -21.13 19.32
C LEU A 297 -24.29 -21.79 20.09
N ASN A 298 -23.93 -21.24 21.25
CA ASN A 298 -22.99 -21.79 22.24
C ASN A 298 -21.61 -22.18 21.68
N ASP A 299 -21.06 -21.37 20.78
CA ASP A 299 -19.78 -21.59 20.09
C ASP A 299 -19.73 -22.91 19.31
N MET A 300 -20.88 -23.47 18.93
CA MET A 300 -20.93 -24.67 18.11
C MET A 300 -20.69 -24.35 16.63
N ALA A 301 -20.18 -25.33 15.89
CA ALA A 301 -19.99 -25.22 14.45
C ALA A 301 -21.34 -25.06 13.73
N TRP A 302 -21.56 -23.87 13.19
CA TRP A 302 -22.78 -23.49 12.51
C TRP A 302 -22.77 -23.94 11.04
N THR A 303 -23.88 -24.53 10.60
CA THR A 303 -24.12 -24.80 9.18
C THR A 303 -24.91 -23.64 8.59
N PRO A 304 -24.33 -22.84 7.67
CA PRO A 304 -25.02 -21.69 7.12
C PRO A 304 -26.36 -22.03 6.46
N ILE A 305 -27.34 -21.13 6.61
CA ILE A 305 -28.62 -21.25 5.91
C ILE A 305 -28.38 -20.97 4.43
N GLY A 306 -28.60 -22.00 3.63
CA GLY A 306 -28.40 -21.99 2.20
C GLY A 306 -26.96 -22.25 1.76
N ARG A 307 -26.81 -23.14 0.79
CA ARG A 307 -25.52 -23.57 0.22
C ARG A 307 -25.52 -23.49 -1.31
N ILE A 308 -24.34 -23.50 -1.91
CA ILE A 308 -24.23 -23.79 -3.34
C ILE A 308 -24.49 -25.28 -3.56
N GLY A 309 -25.25 -25.61 -4.60
CA GLY A 309 -25.48 -26.98 -5.03
C GLY A 309 -24.26 -27.58 -5.74
N THR A 310 -24.48 -28.31 -6.83
CA THR A 310 -23.40 -29.07 -7.49
C THR A 310 -22.45 -28.21 -8.34
N THR A 311 -22.86 -27.00 -8.70
CA THR A 311 -22.11 -26.05 -9.52
C THR A 311 -22.24 -24.62 -9.00
N SER A 312 -21.34 -23.72 -9.38
CA SER A 312 -21.32 -22.30 -8.96
C SER A 312 -22.54 -21.47 -9.38
N THR A 313 -23.46 -22.04 -10.17
CA THR A 313 -24.71 -21.43 -10.63
C THR A 313 -25.95 -22.16 -10.11
N ASP A 314 -25.76 -23.19 -9.28
CA ASP A 314 -26.82 -23.99 -8.70
C ASP A 314 -27.35 -23.34 -7.41
N PHE A 315 -28.35 -22.48 -7.57
CA PHE A 315 -29.07 -21.79 -6.49
C PHE A 315 -30.26 -22.60 -5.95
N THR A 316 -30.24 -23.94 -6.08
CA THR A 316 -31.32 -24.82 -5.60
C THR A 316 -31.51 -24.68 -4.10
N TYR A 317 -30.40 -24.63 -3.35
CA TYR A 317 -30.41 -24.55 -1.88
C TYR A 317 -30.28 -23.12 -1.37
N ALA A 318 -30.63 -22.10 -2.15
CA ALA A 318 -30.58 -20.71 -1.69
C ALA A 318 -31.81 -20.36 -0.86
N PHE A 319 -31.65 -19.59 0.22
CA PHE A 319 -32.79 -18.98 0.91
C PHE A 319 -33.40 -17.86 0.05
N ARG A 320 -34.72 -17.86 -0.13
CA ARG A 320 -35.46 -16.93 -1.00
C ARG A 320 -36.59 -16.17 -0.28
N GLY A 321 -36.72 -16.39 1.02
CA GLY A 321 -37.77 -15.79 1.84
C GLY A 321 -37.41 -14.42 2.41
N THR A 322 -38.29 -13.94 3.28
CA THR A 322 -37.96 -12.84 4.20
C THR A 322 -37.51 -13.43 5.53
N PHE A 323 -36.34 -13.05 6.04
CA PHE A 323 -35.93 -13.36 7.40
C PHE A 323 -35.96 -12.07 8.23
N ASP A 324 -36.84 -12.02 9.21
CA ASP A 324 -37.04 -10.86 10.08
C ASP A 324 -36.57 -11.20 11.50
N GLY A 325 -35.38 -10.75 11.87
CA GLY A 325 -34.84 -10.98 13.20
C GLY A 325 -35.61 -10.25 14.31
N GLN A 326 -36.53 -9.35 13.96
CA GLN A 326 -37.31 -8.53 14.90
C GLN A 326 -36.47 -7.73 15.91
N GLY A 327 -35.17 -7.55 15.65
CA GLY A 327 -34.21 -6.90 16.55
C GLY A 327 -33.55 -7.84 17.55
N TYR A 328 -33.85 -9.14 17.50
CA TYR A 328 -33.20 -10.16 18.32
C TYR A 328 -31.83 -10.54 17.79
N THR A 329 -31.02 -11.08 18.70
CA THR A 329 -29.62 -11.43 18.44
C THR A 329 -29.44 -12.92 18.25
N VAL A 330 -28.66 -13.29 17.23
CA VAL A 330 -28.04 -14.62 17.10
C VAL A 330 -26.58 -14.51 17.52
N SER A 331 -26.14 -15.31 18.49
CA SER A 331 -24.83 -15.14 19.13
C SER A 331 -24.01 -16.42 19.22
N ASN A 332 -22.68 -16.25 19.36
CA ASN A 332 -21.69 -17.28 19.65
C ASN A 332 -21.75 -18.42 18.63
N PHE A 333 -21.48 -18.10 17.37
CA PHE A 333 -21.43 -19.11 16.31
C PHE A 333 -20.15 -19.02 15.52
N ASN A 334 -19.64 -20.19 15.13
CA ASN A 334 -18.46 -20.29 14.31
C ASN A 334 -18.75 -21.02 13.00
N VAL A 335 -18.06 -20.64 11.92
CA VAL A 335 -18.12 -21.36 10.64
C VAL A 335 -16.71 -21.63 10.18
N SER A 336 -16.37 -22.89 9.97
CA SER A 336 -15.04 -23.32 9.55
C SER A 336 -15.07 -24.07 8.21
N ASN A 337 -14.09 -23.83 7.35
CA ASN A 337 -13.83 -24.55 6.08
C ASN A 337 -14.90 -24.45 4.97
N LEU A 338 -15.73 -23.40 4.97
CA LEU A 338 -16.74 -23.18 3.93
C LEU A 338 -16.41 -22.00 2.99
N GLY A 339 -16.86 -22.06 1.73
CA GLY A 339 -16.68 -21.02 0.71
C GLY A 339 -17.80 -19.97 0.64
N TRP A 340 -18.83 -20.13 1.48
CA TRP A 340 -19.98 -19.24 1.64
C TRP A 340 -20.36 -19.26 3.13
N ALA A 341 -19.73 -18.37 3.89
CA ALA A 341 -19.78 -18.40 5.35
C ALA A 341 -20.51 -17.17 5.91
N GLY A 342 -21.31 -17.43 6.96
CA GLY A 342 -22.16 -16.47 7.65
C GLY A 342 -23.34 -17.18 8.34
N LEU A 343 -24.25 -16.42 8.94
CA LEU A 343 -25.55 -16.97 9.37
C LEU A 343 -26.28 -17.61 8.17
N PHE A 344 -26.23 -16.91 7.03
CA PHE A 344 -26.62 -17.41 5.71
C PHE A 344 -25.38 -17.63 4.85
N GLY A 345 -25.30 -18.77 4.17
CA GLY A 345 -24.27 -19.00 3.16
C GLY A 345 -24.66 -18.33 1.85
N LEU A 346 -25.86 -18.67 1.37
CA LEU A 346 -26.39 -18.17 0.11
C LEU A 346 -27.86 -17.74 0.23
N ALA A 347 -28.10 -16.45 -0.03
CA ALA A 347 -29.44 -15.85 -0.05
C ALA A 347 -29.72 -15.26 -1.44
N TYR A 348 -30.82 -15.68 -2.07
CA TYR A 348 -31.16 -15.31 -3.45
C TYR A 348 -32.58 -14.74 -3.53
N LYS A 349 -32.71 -13.48 -3.96
CA LYS A 349 -33.97 -12.70 -3.90
C LYS A 349 -34.58 -12.67 -2.49
N ALA A 350 -33.74 -12.77 -1.46
CA ALA A 350 -34.15 -12.74 -0.06
C ALA A 350 -34.17 -11.30 0.47
N ASN A 351 -34.97 -11.09 1.51
CA ASN A 351 -34.94 -9.86 2.30
C ASN A 351 -34.61 -10.24 3.75
N ILE A 352 -33.43 -9.85 4.22
CA ILE A 352 -32.96 -10.13 5.58
C ILE A 352 -32.97 -8.79 6.32
N LYS A 353 -33.71 -8.72 7.42
CA LYS A 353 -33.89 -7.45 8.14
C LYS A 353 -33.96 -7.64 9.65
N ASN A 354 -33.59 -6.60 10.39
CA ASN A 354 -33.68 -6.56 11.85
C ASN A 354 -32.91 -7.70 12.54
N VAL A 355 -31.76 -8.11 11.99
CA VAL A 355 -30.93 -9.20 12.55
C VAL A 355 -29.71 -8.62 13.25
N ASN A 356 -29.51 -8.98 14.51
CA ASN A 356 -28.28 -8.72 15.23
C ASN A 356 -27.42 -9.99 15.30
N ALA A 357 -26.12 -9.88 15.04
CA ALA A 357 -25.18 -11.00 15.18
C ALA A 357 -24.00 -10.62 16.09
N ASN A 358 -23.80 -11.36 17.18
CA ASN A 358 -22.77 -11.06 18.17
C ASN A 358 -21.79 -12.24 18.34
N ASN A 359 -20.51 -11.94 18.57
CA ASN A 359 -19.46 -12.95 18.83
C ASN A 359 -19.43 -14.01 17.72
N VAL A 360 -19.01 -13.57 16.53
CA VAL A 360 -19.01 -14.40 15.31
C VAL A 360 -17.57 -14.68 14.90
N THR A 361 -17.21 -15.96 14.76
CA THR A 361 -15.88 -16.35 14.27
C THR A 361 -15.98 -17.12 12.96
N LEU A 362 -15.45 -16.57 11.87
CA LEU A 362 -15.51 -17.19 10.55
C LEU A 362 -14.10 -17.54 10.05
N ASN A 363 -13.82 -18.83 9.94
CA ASN A 363 -12.62 -19.39 9.32
C ASN A 363 -13.00 -19.98 7.96
N SER A 364 -13.05 -19.14 6.93
CA SER A 364 -13.65 -19.50 5.65
C SER A 364 -12.60 -19.59 4.55
N SER A 365 -13.04 -19.97 3.35
CA SER A 365 -12.17 -20.03 2.17
C SER A 365 -12.48 -18.96 1.12
N ARG A 366 -13.75 -18.53 0.99
CA ARG A 366 -14.27 -17.58 -0.02
C ARG A 366 -15.57 -16.94 0.51
N MET A 367 -16.01 -15.82 -0.09
CA MET A 367 -17.31 -15.14 0.12
C MET A 367 -17.88 -15.21 1.54
N THR A 368 -17.50 -14.26 2.39
CA THR A 368 -17.72 -14.35 3.83
C THR A 368 -18.24 -13.06 4.42
N GLY A 369 -19.31 -13.16 5.19
CA GLY A 369 -19.75 -12.09 6.08
C GLY A 369 -20.60 -12.63 7.21
N ALA A 370 -20.60 -11.95 8.36
CA ALA A 370 -21.23 -12.48 9.58
C ALA A 370 -22.71 -12.82 9.37
N ILE A 371 -23.44 -12.03 8.57
CA ILE A 371 -24.84 -12.30 8.27
C ILE A 371 -24.99 -13.11 6.99
N VAL A 372 -24.35 -12.70 5.89
CA VAL A 372 -24.50 -13.39 4.60
C VAL A 372 -23.16 -13.55 3.87
N GLY A 373 -22.81 -14.77 3.48
CA GLY A 373 -21.68 -15.04 2.59
C GLY A 373 -21.90 -14.42 1.20
N GLN A 374 -22.94 -14.86 0.49
CA GLN A 374 -23.34 -14.32 -0.81
C GLN A 374 -24.83 -13.98 -0.87
N LEU A 375 -25.13 -12.74 -1.26
CA LEU A 375 -26.45 -12.14 -1.27
C LEU A 375 -26.84 -11.65 -2.66
N TYR A 376 -28.02 -12.05 -3.15
CA TYR A 376 -28.71 -11.44 -4.29
C TYR A 376 -30.06 -10.87 -3.84
N GLY A 377 -30.03 -9.97 -2.86
CA GLY A 377 -31.21 -9.46 -2.18
C GLY A 377 -30.90 -8.23 -1.33
N SER A 378 -31.69 -8.01 -0.30
CA SER A 378 -31.60 -6.83 0.56
C SER A 378 -31.24 -7.17 2.00
N ILE A 379 -30.45 -6.28 2.60
CA ILE A 379 -30.18 -6.19 4.04
C ILE A 379 -30.72 -4.85 4.53
N ASP A 380 -31.58 -4.86 5.54
CA ASP A 380 -32.09 -3.63 6.16
C ASP A 380 -32.05 -3.73 7.68
N ASN A 381 -31.44 -2.73 8.33
CA ASN A 381 -31.38 -2.63 9.79
C ASN A 381 -30.77 -3.88 10.45
N CYS A 382 -29.62 -4.33 9.96
CA CYS A 382 -28.89 -5.46 10.53
C CYS A 382 -27.55 -5.01 11.13
N HIS A 383 -27.19 -5.58 12.27
CA HIS A 383 -26.04 -5.11 13.06
C HIS A 383 -25.15 -6.26 13.49
N VAL A 384 -23.83 -6.05 13.42
CA VAL A 384 -22.84 -7.05 13.85
C VAL A 384 -21.89 -6.46 14.88
N ASN A 385 -21.54 -7.25 15.91
CA ASN A 385 -20.65 -6.84 17.00
C ASN A 385 -19.72 -8.01 17.42
N GLY A 386 -18.41 -7.77 17.51
CA GLY A 386 -17.45 -8.79 17.90
C GLY A 386 -17.32 -9.86 16.82
N VAL A 387 -16.83 -9.45 15.65
CA VAL A 387 -16.73 -10.30 14.45
C VAL A 387 -15.27 -10.51 14.08
N ASP A 388 -14.81 -11.75 14.14
CA ASP A 388 -13.48 -12.16 13.71
C ASP A 388 -13.58 -13.01 12.45
N ILE A 389 -13.05 -12.51 11.33
CA ILE A 389 -13.06 -13.21 10.04
C ILE A 389 -11.62 -13.42 9.58
N THR A 390 -11.25 -14.68 9.37
CA THR A 390 -9.97 -15.07 8.76
C THR A 390 -10.24 -15.95 7.55
N VAL A 391 -9.80 -15.50 6.37
CA VAL A 391 -9.89 -16.31 5.15
C VAL A 391 -8.58 -17.04 4.91
N VAL A 392 -8.70 -18.36 4.70
CA VAL A 392 -7.57 -19.25 4.41
C VAL A 392 -7.68 -19.73 2.96
N PRO A 393 -6.62 -19.62 2.14
CA PRO A 393 -6.66 -20.10 0.75
C PRO A 393 -6.93 -21.60 0.69
N ASN A 394 -8.02 -22.01 0.05
CA ASN A 394 -8.33 -23.43 -0.20
C ASN A 394 -7.97 -23.83 -1.65
N ALA A 395 -7.46 -25.05 -1.80
CA ALA A 395 -7.06 -25.63 -3.08
C ALA A 395 -8.24 -25.59 -4.07
N VAL A 396 -7.91 -25.25 -5.31
CA VAL A 396 -8.84 -25.00 -6.43
C VAL A 396 -9.96 -26.05 -6.53
N VAL A 397 -11.21 -25.60 -6.40
CA VAL A 397 -12.39 -26.37 -6.83
C VAL A 397 -13.05 -25.61 -7.99
N ASN A 398 -13.04 -26.21 -9.18
CA ASN A 398 -13.90 -25.90 -10.34
C ASN A 398 -13.75 -24.53 -11.04
N GLY A 399 -12.55 -23.96 -11.19
CA GLY A 399 -12.26 -22.98 -12.26
C GLY A 399 -13.02 -21.64 -12.26
N TYR A 400 -13.80 -21.32 -11.22
CA TYR A 400 -14.42 -20.02 -11.02
C TYR A 400 -13.59 -19.21 -10.02
N ASP A 401 -12.87 -18.22 -10.54
CA ASP A 401 -11.94 -17.38 -9.79
C ASP A 401 -12.56 -16.01 -9.49
N ASN A 402 -12.57 -15.61 -8.23
CA ASN A 402 -13.18 -14.36 -7.80
C ASN A 402 -12.55 -13.81 -6.50
N GLY A 403 -11.35 -14.28 -6.12
CA GLY A 403 -10.70 -13.95 -4.85
C GLY A 403 -11.54 -14.26 -3.61
N ASP A 404 -11.06 -13.84 -2.44
CA ASP A 404 -11.90 -13.71 -1.26
C ASP A 404 -12.66 -12.38 -1.29
N LYS A 405 -13.91 -12.44 -0.83
CA LYS A 405 -14.83 -11.31 -0.76
C LYS A 405 -15.36 -11.29 0.64
N VAL A 406 -14.84 -10.38 1.45
CA VAL A 406 -14.96 -10.44 2.90
C VAL A 406 -15.55 -9.15 3.41
N GLY A 407 -16.76 -9.22 3.93
CA GLY A 407 -17.46 -8.11 4.55
C GLY A 407 -17.74 -8.39 6.02
N GLY A 408 -17.80 -7.38 6.87
CA GLY A 408 -18.28 -7.59 8.24
C GLY A 408 -19.73 -8.11 8.26
N ILE A 409 -20.59 -7.63 7.35
CA ILE A 409 -21.99 -8.07 7.24
C ILE A 409 -22.19 -9.01 6.05
N VAL A 410 -21.74 -8.60 4.85
CA VAL A 410 -21.96 -9.33 3.59
C VAL A 410 -20.66 -9.59 2.84
N GLY A 411 -20.36 -10.85 2.51
CA GLY A 411 -19.17 -11.15 1.70
C GLY A 411 -19.27 -10.62 0.28
N TRP A 412 -20.28 -11.06 -0.46
CA TRP A 412 -20.56 -10.63 -1.81
C TRP A 412 -22.04 -10.26 -1.99
N LEU A 413 -22.29 -9.00 -2.34
CA LEU A 413 -23.55 -8.50 -2.85
C LEU A 413 -23.59 -8.57 -4.39
N GLY A 414 -24.39 -9.48 -4.94
CA GLY A 414 -24.54 -9.72 -6.38
C GLY A 414 -25.80 -9.10 -6.99
N ASP A 415 -25.73 -8.71 -8.26
CA ASP A 415 -26.87 -8.19 -9.01
C ASP A 415 -27.68 -9.31 -9.71
N ASN A 416 -29.00 -9.16 -9.74
CA ASN A 416 -29.93 -10.00 -10.50
C ASN A 416 -31.05 -9.20 -11.18
N GLY A 417 -30.88 -7.90 -11.38
CA GLY A 417 -31.86 -7.00 -12.00
C GLY A 417 -32.98 -6.52 -11.06
N ASN A 418 -32.80 -6.65 -9.74
CA ASN A 418 -33.71 -6.14 -8.71
C ASN A 418 -32.99 -5.07 -7.88
N ASN A 419 -33.76 -4.19 -7.21
CA ASN A 419 -33.29 -3.03 -6.44
C ASN A 419 -32.62 -3.47 -5.10
N HIS A 420 -31.48 -4.17 -5.16
CA HIS A 420 -30.71 -4.66 -4.02
C HIS A 420 -30.18 -3.51 -3.18
N HIS A 421 -30.14 -3.69 -1.86
CA HIS A 421 -29.65 -2.65 -0.97
C HIS A 421 -29.10 -3.19 0.36
N ILE A 422 -28.14 -2.47 0.92
CA ILE A 422 -27.77 -2.56 2.33
C ILE A 422 -28.09 -1.22 2.96
N THR A 423 -29.05 -1.17 3.87
CA THR A 423 -29.49 0.08 4.50
C THR A 423 -29.48 -0.01 6.02
N LYS A 424 -29.16 1.10 6.69
CA LYS A 424 -29.27 1.27 8.16
C LYS A 424 -28.51 0.19 8.96
N SER A 425 -27.44 -0.34 8.40
CA SER A 425 -26.75 -1.50 8.96
C SER A 425 -25.40 -1.10 9.53
N SER A 426 -24.92 -1.78 10.57
CA SER A 426 -23.67 -1.42 11.22
C SER A 426 -22.76 -2.59 11.54
N ALA A 427 -21.46 -2.34 11.46
CA ALA A 427 -20.42 -3.27 11.87
C ALA A 427 -19.55 -2.61 12.95
N THR A 428 -19.49 -3.20 14.13
CA THR A 428 -18.73 -2.70 15.27
C THR A 428 -17.80 -3.79 15.80
N ASP A 429 -16.58 -3.44 16.19
CA ASP A 429 -15.59 -4.41 16.69
C ASP A 429 -15.38 -5.57 15.71
N VAL A 430 -14.84 -5.23 14.55
CA VAL A 430 -14.70 -6.18 13.43
C VAL A 430 -13.24 -6.30 12.99
N ASN A 431 -12.71 -7.52 13.09
CA ASN A 431 -11.37 -7.86 12.62
C ASN A 431 -11.47 -8.76 11.40
N ILE A 432 -11.03 -8.27 10.24
CA ILE A 432 -11.07 -8.99 8.98
C ILE A 432 -9.67 -9.17 8.42
N THR A 433 -9.28 -10.43 8.23
CA THR A 433 -8.07 -10.81 7.50
C THR A 433 -8.45 -11.57 6.25
N GLY A 434 -8.21 -10.93 5.10
CA GLY A 434 -8.42 -11.48 3.76
C GLY A 434 -7.20 -11.25 2.87
N TYR A 435 -7.32 -11.46 1.57
CA TYR A 435 -6.24 -11.30 0.60
C TYR A 435 -6.63 -10.56 -0.70
N ARG A 436 -7.89 -10.16 -0.91
CA ARG A 436 -8.30 -9.39 -2.11
C ARG A 436 -9.30 -8.30 -1.80
N ASP A 437 -10.57 -8.62 -1.55
CA ASP A 437 -11.65 -7.64 -1.43
C ASP A 437 -12.23 -7.63 -0.02
N ILE A 438 -11.87 -6.62 0.77
CA ILE A 438 -12.13 -6.54 2.22
C ILE A 438 -12.87 -5.25 2.57
N GLY A 439 -14.10 -5.38 3.08
CA GLY A 439 -14.94 -4.26 3.49
C GLY A 439 -15.45 -4.39 4.92
N GLY A 440 -15.59 -3.28 5.66
CA GLY A 440 -16.20 -3.33 6.99
C GLY A 440 -17.69 -3.70 6.96
N ILE A 441 -18.45 -3.28 5.94
CA ILE A 441 -19.84 -3.74 5.70
C ILE A 441 -19.86 -4.87 4.67
N VAL A 442 -19.28 -4.63 3.49
CA VAL A 442 -19.40 -5.53 2.34
C VAL A 442 -18.08 -5.76 1.60
N GLY A 443 -17.71 -7.02 1.37
CA GLY A 443 -16.44 -7.32 0.68
C GLY A 443 -16.46 -6.88 -0.78
N TYR A 444 -17.49 -7.30 -1.53
CA TYR A 444 -17.67 -6.97 -2.94
C TYR A 444 -19.10 -6.56 -3.26
N VAL A 445 -19.25 -5.46 -3.99
CA VAL A 445 -20.53 -4.93 -4.47
C VAL A 445 -20.60 -5.01 -6.00
N ALA A 446 -21.59 -5.71 -6.53
CA ALA A 446 -21.91 -5.74 -7.97
C ALA A 446 -23.00 -4.70 -8.32
N TRP A 447 -23.06 -4.29 -9.59
CA TRP A 447 -23.98 -3.35 -10.24
C TRP A 447 -25.29 -2.96 -9.50
N SER A 448 -25.77 -1.72 -9.72
CA SER A 448 -27.14 -1.27 -9.43
C SER A 448 -27.63 -1.52 -8.00
N THR A 449 -26.79 -1.19 -7.01
CA THR A 449 -27.09 -1.42 -5.59
C THR A 449 -27.04 -0.10 -4.79
N THR A 450 -27.86 0.02 -3.74
CA THR A 450 -27.80 1.13 -2.77
C THR A 450 -27.11 0.68 -1.48
N ILE A 451 -26.11 1.43 -1.01
CA ILE A 451 -25.55 1.29 0.34
C ILE A 451 -25.73 2.62 1.04
N SER A 452 -26.69 2.70 1.97
CA SER A 452 -26.98 3.96 2.65
C SER A 452 -27.17 3.83 4.15
N ASP A 453 -26.86 4.90 4.85
CA ASP A 453 -27.05 5.02 6.30
C ASP A 453 -26.34 3.89 7.08
N CYS A 454 -25.21 3.40 6.55
CA CYS A 454 -24.42 2.34 7.18
C CYS A 454 -23.25 2.91 8.00
N SER A 455 -22.83 2.21 9.04
CA SER A 455 -21.72 2.65 9.90
C SER A 455 -20.73 1.54 10.22
N VAL A 456 -19.45 1.86 10.22
CA VAL A 456 -18.37 0.96 10.65
C VAL A 456 -17.58 1.60 11.78
N LYS A 457 -17.41 0.88 12.88
CA LYS A 457 -16.76 1.39 14.08
C LYS A 457 -15.79 0.37 14.65
N ASP A 458 -14.61 0.83 15.07
CA ASP A 458 -13.59 0.01 15.75
C ASP A 458 -13.26 -1.24 14.91
N ALA A 459 -12.74 -1.03 13.69
CA ALA A 459 -12.52 -2.12 12.74
C ALA A 459 -11.07 -2.18 12.22
N VAL A 460 -10.55 -3.40 12.12
CA VAL A 460 -9.21 -3.69 11.57
C VAL A 460 -9.36 -4.54 10.32
N LEU A 461 -8.99 -3.98 9.18
CA LEU A 461 -9.13 -4.61 7.87
C LEU A 461 -7.74 -4.85 7.27
N THR A 462 -7.37 -6.12 7.08
CA THR A 462 -6.02 -6.51 6.70
C THR A 462 -6.01 -7.38 5.47
N SER A 463 -5.33 -6.91 4.42
CA SER A 463 -4.99 -7.72 3.25
C SER A 463 -3.63 -8.40 3.42
N ASP A 464 -3.62 -9.71 3.60
CA ASP A 464 -2.43 -10.55 3.59
C ASP A 464 -2.13 -11.08 2.17
N GLN A 465 -1.41 -10.27 1.38
CA GLN A 465 -1.01 -10.65 0.02
C GLN A 465 -0.02 -11.83 -0.02
N THR A 466 0.61 -12.23 1.09
CA THR A 466 1.52 -13.39 1.09
C THR A 466 0.78 -14.71 0.91
N LYS A 467 -0.51 -14.72 1.28
CA LYS A 467 -1.43 -15.85 1.09
C LYS A 467 -2.13 -15.81 -0.27
N ASN A 468 -1.87 -14.79 -1.08
CA ASN A 468 -2.43 -14.67 -2.41
C ASN A 468 -1.69 -15.60 -3.39
N SER A 469 -2.14 -16.85 -3.45
CA SER A 469 -1.67 -17.83 -4.44
C SER A 469 -2.21 -17.60 -5.86
N TYR A 470 -3.03 -16.57 -6.06
CA TYR A 470 -3.88 -16.41 -7.26
C TYR A 470 -3.32 -15.41 -8.29
N GLY A 471 -2.19 -14.75 -8.02
CA GLY A 471 -1.40 -14.02 -9.03
C GLY A 471 -1.82 -12.58 -9.32
N GLU A 472 -2.97 -12.13 -8.85
CA GLU A 472 -3.36 -10.70 -8.84
C GLU A 472 -2.60 -9.96 -7.74
N LYS A 473 -2.13 -8.72 -7.95
CA LYS A 473 -1.25 -8.01 -7.00
C LYS A 473 -1.90 -6.87 -6.20
N ASP A 474 -3.17 -6.57 -6.45
CA ASP A 474 -3.83 -5.38 -5.91
C ASP A 474 -4.99 -5.75 -4.98
N ALA A 475 -4.83 -5.43 -3.69
CA ALA A 475 -5.88 -5.58 -2.70
C ALA A 475 -6.79 -4.35 -2.64
N ASN A 476 -8.10 -4.58 -2.49
CA ASN A 476 -9.10 -3.55 -2.28
C ASN A 476 -9.61 -3.64 -0.84
N VAL A 477 -9.14 -2.74 0.02
CA VAL A 477 -9.52 -2.67 1.43
C VAL A 477 -10.19 -1.33 1.70
N GLY A 478 -11.42 -1.35 2.22
CA GLY A 478 -12.17 -0.12 2.47
C GLY A 478 -13.10 -0.22 3.67
N ALA A 479 -13.35 0.92 4.33
CA ALA A 479 -14.12 0.96 5.56
C ALA A 479 -15.55 0.44 5.37
N ILE A 480 -16.26 0.88 4.32
CA ILE A 480 -17.62 0.40 4.02
C ILE A 480 -17.56 -0.84 3.12
N TRP A 481 -16.85 -0.74 2.00
CA TRP A 481 -16.78 -1.79 1.01
C TRP A 481 -15.34 -2.05 0.57
N GLY A 482 -15.03 -3.29 0.20
CA GLY A 482 -13.72 -3.67 -0.33
C GLY A 482 -13.56 -3.26 -1.79
N ARG A 483 -14.24 -4.00 -2.68
CA ARG A 483 -14.32 -3.67 -4.11
C ARG A 483 -15.76 -3.35 -4.51
N LYS A 484 -15.89 -2.42 -5.44
CA LYS A 484 -17.17 -2.06 -6.03
C LYS A 484 -17.13 -2.13 -7.53
N SER A 485 -18.27 -2.45 -8.13
CA SER A 485 -18.40 -2.62 -9.56
C SER A 485 -19.77 -2.09 -9.99
N GLY A 486 -19.78 -1.19 -10.98
CA GLY A 486 -20.98 -0.54 -11.51
C GLY A 486 -21.42 0.71 -10.73
N ASP A 487 -22.54 1.30 -11.14
CA ASP A 487 -23.11 2.48 -10.48
C ASP A 487 -23.76 2.08 -9.14
N ILE A 488 -23.19 2.55 -8.04
CA ILE A 488 -23.67 2.29 -6.68
C ILE A 488 -24.10 3.61 -6.06
N ILE A 489 -25.29 3.62 -5.48
CA ILE A 489 -25.83 4.79 -4.77
C ILE A 489 -25.35 4.70 -3.32
N GLU A 490 -24.39 5.56 -2.96
CA GLU A 490 -23.86 5.66 -1.61
C GLU A 490 -24.33 6.96 -0.96
N SER A 491 -24.90 6.90 0.25
CA SER A 491 -25.30 8.11 0.98
C SER A 491 -25.29 7.89 2.49
N ASN A 492 -24.86 8.90 3.24
CA ASN A 492 -24.85 8.90 4.71
C ASN A 492 -24.10 7.73 5.39
N ASN A 493 -23.10 7.15 4.72
CA ASN A 493 -22.26 6.13 5.34
C ASN A 493 -21.17 6.78 6.21
N THR A 494 -20.84 6.17 7.34
CA THR A 494 -19.85 6.70 8.30
C THR A 494 -18.84 5.64 8.72
N SER A 495 -17.62 6.07 9.06
CA SER A 495 -16.59 5.20 9.63
C SER A 495 -15.84 5.89 10.77
N GLU A 496 -15.63 5.19 11.87
CA GLU A 496 -14.94 5.67 13.08
C GLU A 496 -13.90 4.63 13.51
N ASN A 497 -12.65 5.03 13.79
CA ASN A 497 -11.57 4.14 14.22
C ASN A 497 -11.36 2.91 13.30
N VAL A 498 -11.36 3.13 11.99
CA VAL A 498 -11.11 2.07 11.00
C VAL A 498 -9.68 2.17 10.47
N THR A 499 -8.95 1.06 10.52
CA THR A 499 -7.60 0.94 9.93
C THR A 499 -7.61 -0.11 8.81
N ALA A 500 -7.29 0.32 7.59
CA ALA A 500 -7.15 -0.57 6.43
C ALA A 500 -5.68 -0.68 6.03
N SER A 501 -5.15 -1.92 5.97
CA SER A 501 -3.77 -2.18 5.54
C SER A 501 -3.73 -3.05 4.27
N TYR A 502 -2.94 -2.63 3.28
CA TYR A 502 -2.80 -3.33 1.99
C TYR A 502 -1.40 -3.17 1.40
N ALA A 503 -1.08 -3.96 0.36
CA ALA A 503 0.17 -3.82 -0.39
C ALA A 503 -0.12 -3.61 -1.88
N GLN A 504 0.64 -2.71 -2.52
CA GLN A 504 0.60 -2.46 -3.95
C GLN A 504 2.03 -2.48 -4.51
N GLY A 505 2.29 -3.33 -5.50
CA GLY A 505 3.64 -3.51 -6.06
C GLY A 505 4.68 -4.00 -5.04
N GLY A 506 4.25 -4.62 -3.94
CA GLY A 506 5.09 -5.04 -2.81
C GLY A 506 5.34 -3.96 -1.75
N ILE A 507 4.89 -2.72 -1.96
CA ILE A 507 4.97 -1.63 -0.98
C ILE A 507 3.69 -1.63 -0.15
N GLN A 508 3.79 -1.40 1.16
CA GLN A 508 2.66 -1.46 2.08
C GLN A 508 2.10 -0.07 2.40
N TYR A 509 0.77 0.03 2.40
CA TYR A 509 0.01 1.26 2.60
C TYR A 509 -1.04 1.08 3.71
N LEU A 510 -1.27 2.17 4.43
CA LEU A 510 -2.39 2.33 5.37
C LEU A 510 -3.36 3.34 4.79
N LYS A 511 -4.65 3.05 4.92
CA LYS A 511 -5.72 3.98 4.62
C LYS A 511 -6.58 4.17 5.86
N ASP A 512 -6.78 5.42 6.26
CA ASP A 512 -7.67 5.77 7.36
C ASP A 512 -9.14 5.85 6.90
N GLY A 513 -10.05 6.03 7.85
CA GLY A 513 -11.49 6.19 7.57
C GLY A 513 -11.84 7.45 6.78
N GLU A 514 -10.96 8.45 6.70
CA GLU A 514 -11.13 9.68 5.93
C GLU A 514 -10.64 9.53 4.47
N GLY A 515 -9.96 8.42 4.19
CA GLY A 515 -9.44 8.06 2.88
C GLY A 515 -8.02 8.54 2.62
N ASN A 516 -7.32 9.09 3.61
CA ASN A 516 -5.92 9.47 3.47
C ASN A 516 -5.05 8.20 3.38
N VAL A 517 -4.12 8.20 2.42
CA VAL A 517 -3.23 7.07 2.18
C VAL A 517 -1.84 7.39 2.69
N MET A 518 -1.31 6.52 3.54
CA MET A 518 0.05 6.56 4.04
C MET A 518 0.85 5.39 3.50
N LEU A 519 1.99 5.65 2.87
CA LEU A 519 2.99 4.62 2.61
C LEU A 519 3.72 4.35 3.92
N TYR A 520 3.53 3.17 4.53
CA TYR A 520 4.07 2.89 5.86
C TYR A 520 5.25 1.92 5.86
N ASN A 521 5.47 1.16 4.78
CA ASN A 521 6.62 0.26 4.68
C ASN A 521 6.99 -0.11 3.22
N VAL A 522 8.26 0.01 2.88
CA VAL A 522 8.90 -0.55 1.69
C VAL A 522 9.79 -1.70 2.15
N PRO A 523 9.47 -2.96 1.79
CA PRO A 523 10.22 -4.12 2.24
C PRO A 523 11.72 -4.04 1.90
N SER A 524 12.55 -4.59 2.80
CA SER A 524 14.01 -4.60 2.64
C SER A 524 14.49 -5.38 1.40
N ASP A 525 13.68 -6.29 0.88
CA ASP A 525 13.96 -7.10 -0.32
C ASP A 525 13.43 -6.47 -1.62
N TYR A 526 12.87 -5.25 -1.56
CA TYR A 526 12.43 -4.50 -2.74
C TYR A 526 13.57 -4.38 -3.75
N LYS A 527 13.33 -4.84 -4.98
CA LYS A 527 14.36 -5.08 -6.00
C LYS A 527 14.71 -3.89 -6.88
N LYS A 528 13.92 -2.81 -6.82
CA LYS A 528 14.14 -1.61 -7.65
C LYS A 528 14.99 -0.60 -6.88
N ASP A 529 15.84 0.10 -7.60
CA ASP A 529 16.67 1.18 -7.07
C ASP A 529 15.91 2.50 -6.93
N THR A 530 14.73 2.60 -7.55
CA THR A 530 13.92 3.81 -7.57
C THR A 530 12.50 3.49 -7.09
N VAL A 531 12.01 4.32 -6.17
CA VAL A 531 10.61 4.32 -5.73
C VAL A 531 9.98 5.65 -6.12
N VAL A 532 8.97 5.56 -6.99
CA VAL A 532 8.08 6.68 -7.32
C VAL A 532 6.84 6.51 -6.47
N VAL A 533 6.62 7.44 -5.53
CA VAL A 533 5.41 7.44 -4.70
C VAL A 533 4.24 7.86 -5.59
N PRO A 534 3.15 7.07 -5.70
CA PRO A 534 2.05 7.40 -6.60
C PRO A 534 1.24 8.61 -6.12
N GLU A 535 0.55 9.25 -7.06
CA GLU A 535 -0.43 10.29 -6.73
C GLU A 535 -1.58 9.72 -5.88
N GLY A 536 -2.02 10.48 -4.87
CA GLY A 536 -3.01 10.06 -3.89
C GLY A 536 -2.42 9.59 -2.56
N VAL A 537 -1.10 9.42 -2.44
CA VAL A 537 -0.43 9.20 -1.16
C VAL A 537 -0.23 10.53 -0.44
N ASN A 538 -0.79 10.65 0.76
CA ASN A 538 -0.78 11.89 1.54
C ASN A 538 0.37 11.94 2.54
N ALA A 539 0.89 10.78 2.96
CA ALA A 539 1.87 10.68 4.02
C ALA A 539 2.91 9.59 3.75
N ILE A 540 4.14 9.83 4.19
CA ILE A 540 5.14 8.80 4.38
C ILE A 540 5.24 8.50 5.87
N GLY A 541 4.93 7.27 6.24
CA GLY A 541 4.89 6.81 7.61
C GLY A 541 6.27 6.69 8.24
N ASN A 542 6.27 6.56 9.57
CA ASN A 542 7.47 6.26 10.33
C ASN A 542 8.07 4.93 9.87
N PHE A 543 9.38 4.93 9.64
CA PHE A 543 10.17 3.77 9.21
C PHE A 543 9.83 3.21 7.83
N ALA A 544 9.08 3.95 7.01
CA ALA A 544 8.64 3.50 5.68
C ALA A 544 9.77 3.00 4.77
N PHE A 545 10.97 3.57 4.87
CA PHE A 545 12.16 3.17 4.11
C PHE A 545 13.30 2.72 5.03
N ALA A 546 13.02 2.46 6.31
CA ALA A 546 14.06 2.15 7.27
C ALA A 546 14.75 0.83 6.94
N ASN A 547 16.09 0.81 7.07
CA ASN A 547 16.94 -0.32 6.72
C ASN A 547 16.88 -0.77 5.25
N ASN A 548 16.22 -0.02 4.35
CA ASN A 548 16.25 -0.34 2.93
C ASN A 548 17.64 -0.06 2.35
N GLN A 549 18.29 -1.10 1.80
CA GLN A 549 19.66 -1.05 1.27
C GLN A 549 19.73 -0.96 -0.27
N ASN A 550 18.60 -1.09 -0.96
CA ASN A 550 18.55 -1.18 -2.43
C ASN A 550 18.05 0.10 -3.09
N VAL A 551 17.11 0.80 -2.44
CA VAL A 551 16.50 2.03 -2.97
C VAL A 551 17.51 3.18 -2.85
N LYS A 552 17.87 3.75 -3.99
CA LYS A 552 18.82 4.86 -4.16
C LYS A 552 18.13 6.19 -4.40
N THR A 553 16.99 6.17 -5.09
CA THR A 553 16.24 7.38 -5.44
C THR A 553 14.79 7.25 -5.00
N VAL A 554 14.27 8.29 -4.33
CA VAL A 554 12.86 8.39 -4.00
C VAL A 554 12.29 9.72 -4.49
N GLU A 555 11.22 9.63 -5.26
CA GLU A 555 10.46 10.75 -5.79
C GLU A 555 9.09 10.78 -5.11
N LEU A 556 8.82 11.87 -4.37
CA LEU A 556 7.53 12.08 -3.72
C LEU A 556 6.53 12.67 -4.72
N SER A 557 5.29 12.19 -4.70
CA SER A 557 4.20 12.76 -5.50
C SER A 557 3.78 14.14 -4.99
N SER A 558 3.07 14.90 -5.82
CA SER A 558 2.61 16.24 -5.49
C SER A 558 1.55 16.28 -4.38
N THR A 559 0.99 15.13 -4.00
CA THR A 559 -0.05 14.96 -2.97
C THR A 559 0.49 14.68 -1.57
N VAL A 560 1.79 14.38 -1.41
CA VAL A 560 2.40 14.15 -0.10
C VAL A 560 2.43 15.47 0.69
N ARG A 561 1.93 15.44 1.94
CA ARG A 561 1.88 16.60 2.85
C ARG A 561 2.66 16.38 4.14
N THR A 562 2.92 15.13 4.52
CA THR A 562 3.62 14.78 5.74
C THR A 562 4.69 13.72 5.50
N LEU A 563 5.85 13.91 6.13
CA LEU A 563 7.00 13.02 6.06
C LEU A 563 7.43 12.70 7.50
N GLY A 564 7.11 11.50 8.00
CA GLY A 564 7.52 11.05 9.32
C GLY A 564 9.01 10.65 9.38
N ARG A 565 9.39 9.80 10.34
CA ARG A 565 10.70 9.11 10.46
C ARG A 565 10.92 8.09 9.32
N GLY A 566 10.64 8.47 8.09
CA GLY A 566 10.50 7.57 6.95
C GLY A 566 11.81 6.94 6.50
N PHE A 567 12.90 7.72 6.42
CA PHE A 567 14.17 7.30 5.84
C PHE A 567 15.26 7.00 6.87
N ASP A 568 14.92 6.79 8.14
CA ASP A 568 15.95 6.52 9.16
C ASP A 568 16.76 5.25 8.82
N GLU A 569 18.09 5.36 8.83
CA GLU A 569 19.02 4.28 8.48
C GLU A 569 18.86 3.75 7.03
N SER A 570 18.22 4.52 6.14
CA SER A 570 18.11 4.23 4.71
C SER A 570 19.43 4.51 3.96
N THR A 571 19.69 3.78 2.87
CA THR A 571 20.82 4.03 1.96
C THR A 571 20.45 4.89 0.75
N VAL A 572 19.34 5.63 0.82
CA VAL A 572 18.93 6.53 -0.26
C VAL A 572 20.03 7.56 -0.56
N GLU A 573 20.34 7.77 -1.84
CA GLU A 573 21.38 8.69 -2.31
C GLU A 573 20.81 10.07 -2.65
N LYS A 574 19.55 10.11 -3.13
CA LYS A 574 18.82 11.33 -3.52
C LYS A 574 17.35 11.24 -3.15
N VAL A 575 16.83 12.30 -2.55
CA VAL A 575 15.39 12.48 -2.30
C VAL A 575 14.97 13.86 -2.78
N VAL A 576 13.96 13.89 -3.65
CA VAL A 576 13.34 15.14 -4.12
C VAL A 576 12.06 15.35 -3.32
N LEU A 577 12.07 16.37 -2.44
CA LEU A 577 10.89 16.74 -1.66
C LEU A 577 9.93 17.54 -2.54
N ASN A 578 8.63 17.21 -2.49
CA ASN A 578 7.62 17.89 -3.29
C ASN A 578 7.26 19.27 -2.73
N GLU A 579 6.83 20.17 -3.60
CA GLU A 579 6.12 21.38 -3.20
C GLU A 579 4.79 20.98 -2.51
N GLY A 580 4.47 21.62 -1.40
CA GLY A 580 3.32 21.32 -0.53
C GLY A 580 3.68 20.58 0.77
N LEU A 581 4.90 20.06 0.92
CA LEU A 581 5.40 19.53 2.19
C LEU A 581 5.68 20.70 3.15
N GLU A 582 5.10 20.69 4.35
CA GLU A 582 5.25 21.78 5.32
C GLU A 582 6.30 21.51 6.41
N VAL A 583 6.53 20.26 6.78
CA VAL A 583 7.42 19.88 7.88
C VAL A 583 8.29 18.69 7.48
N ILE A 584 9.59 18.78 7.76
CA ILE A 584 10.50 17.62 7.76
C ILE A 584 10.58 17.12 9.20
N ASP A 585 9.88 16.02 9.49
CA ASP A 585 9.64 15.57 10.86
C ASP A 585 10.91 14.99 11.54
N SER A 586 10.80 14.77 12.84
CA SER A 586 11.91 14.32 13.68
C SER A 586 12.48 13.01 13.17
N ARG A 587 13.80 13.00 12.96
CA ARG A 587 14.56 11.84 12.46
C ARG A 587 14.17 11.38 11.04
N ALA A 588 13.48 12.19 10.24
CA ALA A 588 13.05 11.84 8.89
C ALA A 588 14.15 11.20 8.02
N PHE A 589 15.38 11.75 8.08
CA PHE A 589 16.59 11.34 7.36
C PHE A 589 17.75 11.00 8.31
N LYS A 590 17.46 10.55 9.54
CA LYS A 590 18.53 10.19 10.48
C LYS A 590 19.35 9.00 9.94
N SER A 591 20.66 9.02 10.18
CA SER A 591 21.62 7.98 9.75
C SER A 591 21.59 7.65 8.25
N THR A 592 21.12 8.57 7.40
CA THR A 592 21.13 8.41 5.93
C THR A 592 22.51 8.70 5.36
N THR A 593 23.47 7.82 5.64
CA THR A 593 24.89 8.08 5.35
C THR A 593 25.23 8.16 3.86
N ALA A 594 24.37 7.63 2.98
CA ALA A 594 24.53 7.67 1.53
C ALA A 594 23.88 8.90 0.87
N LEU A 595 23.05 9.65 1.60
CA LEU A 595 22.31 10.80 1.07
C LEU A 595 23.29 11.91 0.70
N LYS A 596 23.39 12.23 -0.60
CA LYS A 596 24.32 13.24 -1.14
C LYS A 596 23.63 14.58 -1.37
N GLU A 597 22.40 14.53 -1.84
CA GLU A 597 21.61 15.68 -2.27
C GLU A 597 20.21 15.60 -1.66
N VAL A 598 19.78 16.68 -1.03
CA VAL A 598 18.39 16.90 -0.65
C VAL A 598 17.99 18.30 -1.09
N VAL A 599 16.90 18.41 -1.83
CA VAL A 599 16.34 19.71 -2.23
C VAL A 599 15.15 19.97 -1.31
N ILE A 600 15.27 20.99 -0.46
CA ILE A 600 14.17 21.41 0.43
C ILE A 600 13.23 22.31 -0.38
N SER A 601 11.96 21.95 -0.47
CA SER A 601 10.96 22.71 -1.21
C SER A 601 10.62 24.03 -0.52
N SER A 602 10.11 24.99 -1.30
CA SER A 602 9.84 26.35 -0.80
C SER A 602 8.72 26.40 0.25
N THR A 603 7.88 25.36 0.33
CA THR A 603 6.74 25.27 1.27
C THR A 603 7.11 24.80 2.68
N VAL A 604 8.33 24.29 2.90
CA VAL A 604 8.76 23.80 4.21
C VAL A 604 8.88 24.97 5.19
N LYS A 605 8.23 24.83 6.35
CA LYS A 605 8.21 25.80 7.46
C LYS A 605 9.13 25.37 8.60
N GLU A 606 9.35 24.07 8.78
CA GLU A 606 10.10 23.53 9.91
C GLU A 606 10.95 22.32 9.52
N ILE A 607 12.17 22.27 10.08
CA ILE A 607 13.04 21.09 10.10
C ILE A 607 13.15 20.64 11.56
N ALA A 608 12.49 19.55 11.91
CA ALA A 608 12.35 19.11 13.29
C ALA A 608 13.63 18.46 13.87
N ASP A 609 13.58 18.14 15.16
CA ASP A 609 14.70 17.59 15.92
C ASP A 609 15.29 16.34 15.26
N ASN A 610 16.61 16.27 15.18
CA ASN A 610 17.35 15.14 14.60
C ASN A 610 16.99 14.78 13.14
N ALA A 611 16.26 15.62 12.39
CA ALA A 611 15.76 15.31 11.04
C ALA A 611 16.84 14.74 10.11
N PHE A 612 18.04 15.31 10.09
CA PHE A 612 19.21 14.92 9.29
C PHE A 612 20.41 14.49 10.15
N GLN A 613 20.18 14.01 11.38
CA GLN A 613 21.27 13.58 12.25
C GLN A 613 22.07 12.43 11.59
N LYS A 614 23.40 12.51 11.53
CA LYS A 614 24.30 11.52 10.89
C LYS A 614 24.03 11.28 9.39
N SER A 615 23.41 12.23 8.69
CA SER A 615 23.24 12.14 7.24
C SER A 615 24.55 12.38 6.48
N GLY A 616 24.62 11.90 5.24
CA GLY A 616 25.76 12.05 4.33
C GLY A 616 25.83 13.39 3.58
N ILE A 617 24.86 14.30 3.82
CA ILE A 617 24.72 15.55 3.04
C ILE A 617 25.95 16.45 3.23
N LYS A 618 26.41 17.08 2.15
CA LYS A 618 27.59 17.96 2.16
C LYS A 618 27.25 19.45 2.17
N THR A 619 26.22 19.83 1.42
CA THR A 619 25.77 21.23 1.34
C THR A 619 24.26 21.24 1.52
N ILE A 620 23.75 22.21 2.25
CA ILE A 620 22.31 22.45 2.36
C ILE A 620 21.98 23.93 2.26
N THR A 621 20.93 24.22 1.49
CA THR A 621 20.27 25.53 1.45
C THR A 621 18.95 25.40 2.18
N ILE A 622 18.76 26.19 3.23
CA ILE A 622 17.55 26.29 4.02
C ILE A 622 16.72 27.44 3.45
N PRO A 623 15.57 27.18 2.80
CA PRO A 623 14.75 28.23 2.18
C PRO A 623 14.23 29.25 3.20
N ALA A 624 13.95 30.48 2.75
CA ALA A 624 13.53 31.61 3.60
C ALA A 624 12.21 31.40 4.37
N ASN A 625 11.40 30.43 3.93
CA ASN A 625 10.14 30.08 4.59
C ASN A 625 10.32 29.14 5.79
N VAL A 626 11.48 28.49 5.91
CA VAL A 626 11.80 27.68 7.09
C VAL A 626 12.05 28.63 8.25
N LYS A 627 11.24 28.50 9.31
CA LYS A 627 11.33 29.34 10.51
C LYS A 627 12.09 28.71 11.65
N THR A 628 12.16 27.38 11.69
CA THR A 628 12.81 26.66 12.79
C THR A 628 13.69 25.52 12.29
N VAL A 629 14.90 25.42 12.84
CA VAL A 629 15.76 24.23 12.79
C VAL A 629 15.86 23.63 14.19
N GLY A 630 15.34 22.42 14.35
CA GLY A 630 15.21 21.69 15.60
C GLY A 630 16.53 21.23 16.23
N GLU A 631 16.42 20.74 17.45
CA GLU A 631 17.54 20.29 18.27
C GLU A 631 18.24 19.09 17.61
N THR A 632 19.56 19.20 17.44
CA THR A 632 20.38 18.18 16.76
C THR A 632 19.90 17.85 15.34
N ALA A 633 19.11 18.72 14.68
CA ALA A 633 18.58 18.49 13.33
C ALA A 633 19.65 17.99 12.34
N PHE A 634 20.85 18.55 12.36
CA PHE A 634 21.98 18.15 11.50
C PHE A 634 23.10 17.44 12.26
N GLY A 635 22.90 17.04 13.51
CA GLY A 635 23.99 16.58 14.37
C GLY A 635 24.78 15.41 13.79
N ALA A 636 26.11 15.49 13.83
CA ALA A 636 27.06 14.50 13.31
C ALA A 636 26.89 14.17 11.81
N SER A 637 26.21 15.04 11.05
CA SER A 637 26.19 14.96 9.58
C SER A 637 27.54 15.31 8.96
N LEU A 638 27.72 14.95 7.69
CA LEU A 638 28.91 15.27 6.90
C LEU A 638 28.89 16.67 6.26
N ILE A 639 28.00 17.55 6.75
CA ILE A 639 27.78 18.86 6.17
C ILE A 639 29.04 19.73 6.26
N GLU A 640 29.36 20.38 5.15
CA GLU A 640 30.51 21.28 4.96
C GLU A 640 30.06 22.75 4.87
N THR A 641 28.91 23.01 4.24
CA THR A 641 28.35 24.36 4.04
C THR A 641 26.85 24.40 4.33
N VAL A 642 26.41 25.44 5.05
CA VAL A 642 24.99 25.74 5.33
C VAL A 642 24.66 27.15 4.88
N ILE A 643 23.56 27.33 4.15
CA ILE A 643 23.04 28.63 3.72
C ILE A 643 21.63 28.81 4.28
N PHE A 644 21.41 29.83 5.11
CA PHE A 644 20.08 30.24 5.56
C PHE A 644 19.60 31.43 4.71
N GLU A 645 18.56 31.23 3.90
CA GLU A 645 18.05 32.24 2.96
C GLU A 645 17.14 33.29 3.59
N GLY A 646 16.73 33.14 4.86
CA GLY A 646 15.87 34.10 5.55
C GLY A 646 15.94 33.97 7.07
N ASP A 647 15.04 34.65 7.77
CA ASP A 647 15.00 34.68 9.23
C ASP A 647 14.77 33.29 9.82
N ILE A 648 15.60 32.91 10.80
CA ILE A 648 15.64 31.53 11.31
C ILE A 648 15.84 31.44 12.83
N ASP A 649 15.05 30.57 13.48
CA ASP A 649 15.26 30.14 14.85
C ASP A 649 16.04 28.81 14.86
N VAL A 650 17.27 28.84 15.36
CA VAL A 650 18.14 27.65 15.45
C VAL A 650 18.14 27.14 16.89
N GLN A 651 17.59 25.94 17.08
CA GLN A 651 17.56 25.28 18.38
C GLN A 651 18.93 24.77 18.80
N GLY A 652 19.11 24.59 20.10
CA GLY A 652 20.35 24.11 20.68
C GLY A 652 20.80 22.77 20.10
N TYR A 653 22.12 22.59 20.01
CA TYR A 653 22.76 21.42 19.41
C TYR A 653 22.42 21.10 17.93
N ALA A 654 21.69 21.95 17.18
CA ALA A 654 21.33 21.70 15.78
C ALA A 654 22.47 21.12 14.91
N PHE A 655 23.71 21.61 15.05
CA PHE A 655 24.89 21.17 14.29
C PHE A 655 25.93 20.42 15.14
N ARG A 656 25.49 19.81 16.26
CA ARG A 656 26.36 19.09 17.20
C ARG A 656 27.15 17.99 16.50
N GLY A 657 28.48 18.08 16.53
CA GLY A 657 29.36 17.02 16.02
C GLY A 657 29.53 17.00 14.49
N CYS A 658 29.04 18.03 13.78
CA CYS A 658 29.34 18.25 12.36
C CYS A 658 30.82 18.58 12.16
N SER A 659 31.67 17.55 12.15
CA SER A 659 33.13 17.71 12.09
C SER A 659 33.64 18.27 10.76
N LYS A 660 32.82 18.21 9.71
CA LYS A 660 33.15 18.70 8.36
C LYS A 660 32.66 20.11 8.08
N LEU A 661 31.86 20.70 8.96
CA LEU A 661 31.32 22.04 8.75
C LEU A 661 32.46 23.06 8.74
N ARG A 662 32.50 23.90 7.70
CA ARG A 662 33.50 24.95 7.49
C ARG A 662 32.86 26.31 7.28
N THR A 663 31.64 26.35 6.75
CA THR A 663 31.06 27.62 6.32
C THR A 663 29.57 27.69 6.64
N VAL A 664 29.15 28.81 7.23
CA VAL A 664 27.74 29.11 7.51
C VAL A 664 27.41 30.53 7.05
N TYR A 665 26.34 30.67 6.28
CA TYR A 665 25.82 31.95 5.80
C TYR A 665 24.45 32.25 6.43
N PHE A 666 24.29 33.41 7.04
CA PHE A 666 23.01 33.94 7.48
C PHE A 666 22.60 35.13 6.58
N LYS A 667 21.60 34.93 5.71
CA LYS A 667 21.03 35.99 4.86
C LYS A 667 19.79 36.68 5.46
N GLY A 668 19.32 36.22 6.61
CA GLY A 668 18.27 36.87 7.40
C GLY A 668 18.67 36.90 8.87
N ASP A 669 17.76 37.37 9.72
CA ASP A 669 18.01 37.38 11.16
C ASP A 669 18.12 35.95 11.72
N VAL A 670 18.81 35.79 12.85
CA VAL A 670 18.96 34.49 13.51
C VAL A 670 18.73 34.61 14.99
N ASN A 671 17.86 33.76 15.53
CA ASN A 671 17.71 33.57 16.97
C ASN A 671 18.26 32.21 17.39
N PHE A 672 19.21 32.20 18.30
CA PHE A 672 19.72 30.96 18.90
C PHE A 672 18.91 30.63 20.15
N VAL A 673 18.11 29.57 20.07
CA VAL A 673 17.28 29.11 21.17
C VAL A 673 18.08 28.07 21.96
N ALA A 674 18.49 28.43 23.18
CA ALA A 674 19.24 27.51 24.03
C ALA A 674 18.40 26.29 24.41
N SER A 675 18.98 25.09 24.28
CA SER A 675 18.36 23.84 24.74
C SER A 675 19.23 23.15 25.78
N THR A 676 18.61 22.25 26.56
CA THR A 676 19.29 21.45 27.59
C THR A 676 19.31 19.98 27.17
N LEU A 677 20.49 19.42 26.89
CA LEU A 677 20.63 18.01 26.48
C LEU A 677 21.61 17.29 27.43
N ASN A 678 21.13 16.24 28.11
CA ASN A 678 21.86 15.53 29.19
C ASN A 678 22.34 16.45 30.34
N GLY A 679 21.51 17.40 30.77
CA GLY A 679 21.82 18.31 31.88
C GLY A 679 22.87 19.40 31.55
N ARG A 680 23.16 19.60 30.26
CA ARG A 680 24.09 20.63 29.77
C ARG A 680 23.34 21.58 28.85
N ASN A 681 23.62 22.88 28.97
CA ASN A 681 23.05 23.91 28.10
C ASN A 681 23.98 24.16 26.91
N SER A 682 23.43 24.23 25.71
CA SER A 682 24.14 24.67 24.50
C SER A 682 23.18 25.37 23.55
N THR A 683 23.73 26.29 22.79
CA THR A 683 22.98 27.25 21.98
C THR A 683 22.77 26.76 20.55
N TRP A 684 23.61 25.87 19.98
CA TRP A 684 23.45 25.26 18.63
C TRP A 684 24.62 24.37 18.14
N PHE A 685 25.87 24.62 18.56
CA PHE A 685 27.07 23.97 17.97
C PHE A 685 27.77 22.92 18.83
N CYS A 686 27.59 22.95 20.16
CA CYS A 686 28.60 22.39 21.07
C CYS A 686 28.04 21.24 21.89
N ASN A 687 28.72 20.09 21.89
CA ASN A 687 28.70 19.18 23.04
C ASN A 687 29.17 19.97 24.27
N GLY A 688 28.51 19.90 25.42
CA GLY A 688 29.00 20.50 26.65
C GLY A 688 30.26 19.81 27.23
N GLU A 689 31.17 19.38 26.37
CA GLU A 689 32.55 18.97 26.63
C GLU A 689 33.43 19.68 25.59
N SER A 690 34.58 20.16 26.06
CA SER A 690 35.52 21.07 25.44
C SER A 690 36.15 20.65 24.10
N ASN A 691 35.64 19.68 23.35
CA ASN A 691 36.30 19.17 22.14
C ASN A 691 35.32 18.88 20.98
N ASN A 692 34.84 19.90 20.28
CA ASN A 692 34.71 19.80 18.81
C ASN A 692 35.94 20.51 18.23
N PRO A 693 36.97 19.78 17.74
CA PRO A 693 38.26 20.34 17.38
C PRO A 693 38.23 21.33 16.20
N ASN A 694 37.07 21.61 15.60
CA ASN A 694 36.95 22.42 14.38
C ASN A 694 36.21 23.76 14.54
N THR A 695 35.70 24.19 15.71
CA THR A 695 35.01 25.50 15.76
C THR A 695 35.93 26.69 15.51
N SER A 696 37.25 26.53 15.62
CA SER A 696 38.25 27.52 15.20
C SER A 696 38.44 27.61 13.66
N ASN A 697 37.85 26.68 12.89
CA ASN A 697 37.98 26.59 11.43
C ASN A 697 36.63 26.81 10.71
N ILE A 698 35.60 27.30 11.41
CA ILE A 698 34.31 27.63 10.81
C ILE A 698 34.28 29.12 10.57
N THR A 699 34.03 29.53 9.34
CA THR A 699 33.80 30.93 9.01
C THR A 699 32.30 31.19 8.98
N PHE A 700 31.86 32.12 9.83
CA PHE A 700 30.50 32.64 9.83
C PHE A 700 30.46 33.92 9.02
N TYR A 701 29.51 33.97 8.10
CA TYR A 701 29.20 35.15 7.32
C TYR A 701 27.85 35.68 7.79
N VAL A 702 27.82 36.94 8.23
CA VAL A 702 26.64 37.60 8.83
C VAL A 702 26.43 38.99 8.25
N GLN A 703 25.17 39.44 8.15
CA GLN A 703 24.83 40.73 7.55
C GLN A 703 24.99 41.94 8.48
N THR A 704 24.72 41.79 9.77
CA THR A 704 24.69 42.93 10.70
C THR A 704 25.56 42.68 11.91
N GLU A 705 26.02 43.76 12.56
CA GLU A 705 26.70 43.68 13.86
C GLU A 705 25.80 43.05 14.93
N ASP A 706 24.48 43.23 14.83
CA ASP A 706 23.51 42.56 15.70
C ASP A 706 23.55 41.04 15.53
N ILE A 707 23.50 40.54 14.29
CA ILE A 707 23.62 39.09 14.01
C ILE A 707 24.99 38.57 14.43
N LYS A 708 26.06 39.34 14.17
CA LYS A 708 27.41 39.00 14.63
C LYS A 708 27.46 38.84 16.15
N GLU A 709 26.86 39.77 16.90
CA GLU A 709 26.77 39.72 18.35
C GLU A 709 25.94 38.51 18.80
N LYS A 710 24.82 38.20 18.14
CA LYS A 710 24.02 36.98 18.39
C LYS A 710 24.84 35.70 18.18
N VAL A 711 25.58 35.61 17.08
CA VAL A 711 26.46 34.46 16.76
C VAL A 711 27.59 34.35 17.80
N LEU A 712 28.30 35.43 18.09
CA LEU A 712 29.39 35.46 19.09
C LEU A 712 28.89 35.10 20.49
N THR A 713 27.76 35.66 20.90
CA THR A 713 27.10 35.35 22.18
C THR A 713 26.72 33.88 22.25
N ALA A 714 26.15 33.34 21.19
CA ALA A 714 25.79 31.93 21.11
C ALA A 714 27.04 31.02 21.15
N MET A 715 28.18 31.44 20.62
CA MET A 715 29.43 30.65 20.68
C MET A 715 30.06 30.58 22.08
N GLY A 716 29.73 31.51 22.98
CA GLY A 716 30.24 31.58 24.34
C GLY A 716 31.67 32.14 24.45
N ALA A 717 32.04 32.61 25.65
CA ALA A 717 33.27 33.38 25.93
C ALA A 717 34.61 32.65 25.68
N GLU A 718 34.60 31.33 25.46
CA GLU A 718 35.82 30.51 25.27
C GLU A 718 36.24 30.35 23.79
N ARG A 719 35.53 30.98 22.83
CA ARG A 719 35.74 30.75 21.37
C ARG A 719 36.09 32.02 20.58
N ASN A 720 36.78 32.96 21.23
CA ASN A 720 37.12 34.30 20.71
C ASN A 720 38.00 34.35 19.44
N ASN A 721 38.45 33.21 18.89
CA ASN A 721 39.26 33.14 17.67
C ASN A 721 38.49 32.62 16.44
N THR A 722 37.18 32.36 16.55
CA THR A 722 36.41 31.93 15.38
C THR A 722 36.13 33.10 14.45
N PRO A 723 36.44 33.02 13.15
CA PRO A 723 36.14 34.08 12.19
C PRO A 723 34.62 34.27 12.05
N VAL A 724 34.08 35.32 12.66
CA VAL A 724 32.76 35.87 12.31
C VAL A 724 33.01 37.11 11.47
N ILE A 725 32.95 36.91 10.17
CA ILE A 725 33.15 37.94 9.17
C ILE A 725 31.80 38.62 9.00
N LEU A 726 31.74 39.89 9.40
CA LEU A 726 30.70 40.76 8.87
C LEU A 726 30.90 40.73 7.38
N MET A 727 29.91 40.19 6.69
CA MET A 727 29.86 40.42 5.28
C MET A 727 29.83 41.94 5.13
N ASN A 728 30.72 42.49 4.32
CA ASN A 728 30.62 43.91 3.97
C ASN A 728 29.28 44.02 3.24
N VAL A 729 28.23 44.45 3.95
CA VAL A 729 26.88 44.51 3.42
C VAL A 729 26.78 45.78 2.61
N VAL A 730 26.60 45.59 1.32
CA VAL A 730 26.43 46.65 0.36
C VAL A 730 24.94 46.78 0.11
N ASP A 731 24.35 47.85 0.65
CA ASP A 731 22.93 48.19 0.55
C ASP A 731 22.64 49.32 -0.45
N LYS A 732 23.71 49.96 -0.94
CA LYS A 732 23.67 51.03 -1.92
C LYS A 732 24.82 50.89 -2.91
N SER A 733 24.59 51.32 -4.15
CA SER A 733 25.58 51.25 -5.23
C SER A 733 26.89 51.97 -4.93
N GLU A 734 26.86 53.07 -4.18
CA GLU A 734 28.04 53.87 -3.80
C GLU A 734 28.99 53.11 -2.85
N ASP A 735 28.44 52.24 -1.98
CA ASP A 735 29.20 51.47 -0.99
C ASP A 735 29.93 50.27 -1.62
N LEU A 736 29.46 49.81 -2.80
CA LEU A 736 30.05 48.68 -3.51
C LEU A 736 31.51 49.00 -3.90
N ALA A 737 31.80 50.22 -4.36
CA ALA A 737 33.14 50.64 -4.76
C ALA A 737 34.12 50.72 -3.58
N ASP A 738 33.67 51.22 -2.43
CA ASP A 738 34.48 51.39 -1.22
C ASP A 738 34.72 50.06 -0.50
N SER A 739 33.80 49.09 -0.65
CA SER A 739 33.90 47.75 -0.03
C SER A 739 35.09 46.91 -0.52
N PHE A 740 35.70 47.26 -1.66
CA PHE A 740 36.82 46.53 -2.28
C PHE A 740 38.19 47.24 -2.18
N VAL A 741 38.31 48.40 -1.49
CA VAL A 741 39.52 49.25 -1.53
C VAL A 741 40.62 48.83 -0.53
N ASN A 742 40.36 47.90 0.39
CA ASN A 742 41.34 47.52 1.42
C ASN A 742 42.13 46.26 1.03
N GLY A 743 43.16 46.43 0.19
CA GLY A 743 44.02 45.34 -0.30
C GLY A 743 44.92 44.66 0.75
N ASN A 744 44.35 43.92 1.71
CA ASN A 744 45.08 43.04 2.63
C ASN A 744 44.24 41.83 3.10
N GLY A 745 43.69 41.03 2.19
CA GLY A 745 43.05 39.75 2.51
C GLY A 745 41.99 39.33 1.51
N ALA A 746 41.64 38.04 1.49
CA ALA A 746 40.44 37.54 0.82
C ALA A 746 39.21 37.91 1.66
N ASP A 747 38.46 38.92 1.24
CA ASP A 747 37.28 39.43 1.94
C ASP A 747 35.99 38.82 1.39
N THR A 748 34.96 38.67 2.25
CA THR A 748 33.62 38.27 1.80
C THR A 748 32.65 39.44 1.89
N VAL A 749 32.07 39.80 0.75
CA VAL A 749 31.16 40.93 0.57
C VAL A 749 29.75 40.37 0.34
N TYR A 750 28.76 40.90 1.05
CA TYR A 750 27.37 40.57 0.78
C TYR A 750 26.68 41.76 0.12
N VAL A 751 25.94 41.50 -0.94
CA VAL A 751 25.19 42.54 -1.64
C VAL A 751 23.72 42.25 -1.39
N SER A 752 23.03 43.19 -0.72
CA SER A 752 21.63 43.01 -0.37
C SER A 752 20.72 43.24 -1.57
N ALA A 753 19.44 42.88 -1.46
CA ALA A 753 18.47 43.05 -2.53
C ALA A 753 18.40 44.52 -3.01
N GLY A 754 18.50 44.74 -4.32
CA GLY A 754 18.53 46.09 -4.89
C GLY A 754 19.30 46.16 -6.20
N THR A 755 19.36 47.35 -6.77
CA THR A 755 20.07 47.63 -8.03
C THR A 755 21.38 48.37 -7.76
N TYR A 756 22.49 47.85 -8.27
CA TYR A 756 23.85 48.32 -8.02
C TYR A 756 24.61 48.55 -9.33
N THR A 757 25.59 49.45 -9.34
CA THR A 757 26.56 49.56 -10.44
C THR A 757 27.86 48.91 -9.99
N PHE A 758 28.34 47.91 -10.73
CA PHE A 758 29.58 47.22 -10.36
C PHE A 758 30.78 48.15 -10.47
N PRO A 759 31.66 48.23 -9.46
CA PRO A 759 32.73 49.21 -9.43
C PRO A 759 33.85 48.89 -10.42
N SER A 760 34.55 49.94 -10.88
CA SER A 760 35.70 49.82 -11.79
C SER A 760 37.03 49.55 -11.07
N SER A 761 37.04 49.48 -9.73
CA SER A 761 38.20 49.13 -8.91
C SER A 761 38.47 47.61 -8.94
N SER A 762 39.74 47.22 -8.89
CA SER A 762 40.15 45.81 -8.91
C SER A 762 39.84 45.12 -7.58
N ILE A 763 38.98 44.10 -7.62
CA ILE A 763 38.72 43.15 -6.52
C ILE A 763 40.00 42.31 -6.30
N SER A 764 40.22 41.76 -5.11
CA SER A 764 41.41 40.95 -4.83
C SER A 764 41.18 39.46 -5.11
N ALA A 765 42.24 38.75 -5.49
CA ALA A 765 42.19 37.31 -5.69
C ALA A 765 41.80 36.59 -4.40
N GLY A 766 40.74 35.76 -4.45
CA GLY A 766 40.25 34.99 -3.31
C GLY A 766 39.04 35.58 -2.59
N ASP A 767 38.61 36.80 -2.93
CA ASP A 767 37.39 37.39 -2.36
C ASP A 767 36.14 36.56 -2.70
N VAL A 768 35.11 36.59 -1.84
CA VAL A 768 33.82 35.92 -2.09
C VAL A 768 32.69 36.95 -2.04
N ILE A 769 31.96 37.14 -3.12
CA ILE A 769 30.80 38.04 -3.18
C ILE A 769 29.53 37.19 -3.10
N ILE A 770 28.60 37.55 -2.24
CA ILE A 770 27.36 36.80 -2.01
C ILE A 770 26.21 37.74 -2.19
N CYS A 771 25.36 37.46 -3.16
CA CYS A 771 24.26 38.33 -3.49
C CYS A 771 22.96 37.77 -2.92
N ASP A 772 22.09 38.66 -2.48
CA ASP A 772 20.68 38.34 -2.30
C ASP A 772 20.04 37.88 -3.62
N LYS A 773 18.95 37.10 -3.54
CA LYS A 773 18.22 36.60 -4.72
C LYS A 773 17.72 37.73 -5.63
N ASP A 774 17.40 38.89 -5.04
CA ASP A 774 16.85 40.06 -5.76
C ASP A 774 17.93 41.14 -6.02
N THR A 775 19.22 40.77 -5.93
CA THR A 775 20.32 41.67 -6.26
C THR A 775 20.46 41.79 -7.77
N VAL A 776 20.50 43.02 -8.27
CA VAL A 776 20.67 43.37 -9.68
C VAL A 776 21.92 44.26 -9.84
N PHE A 777 22.83 43.92 -10.74
CA PHE A 777 23.97 44.75 -11.12
C PHE A 777 23.75 45.36 -12.51
N GLU A 778 23.48 46.66 -12.59
CA GLU A 778 23.22 47.40 -13.83
C GLU A 778 24.49 48.09 -14.39
N GLY A 779 24.62 48.08 -15.73
CA GLY A 779 25.53 48.99 -16.45
C GLY A 779 27.03 48.69 -16.30
N THR A 780 27.42 47.44 -16.10
CA THR A 780 28.80 47.08 -15.73
C THR A 780 29.78 47.15 -16.91
N SER A 781 30.47 48.28 -17.07
CA SER A 781 31.43 48.47 -18.19
C SER A 781 32.83 47.86 -17.96
N SER A 782 33.04 47.06 -16.90
CA SER A 782 34.21 46.18 -16.66
C SER A 782 34.08 45.41 -15.35
N LEU A 783 34.10 44.07 -15.39
CA LEU A 783 33.99 43.20 -14.21
C LEU A 783 35.32 42.51 -13.88
N ASN A 784 36.31 43.27 -13.42
CA ASN A 784 37.61 42.73 -13.04
C ASN A 784 37.58 42.17 -11.61
N ILE A 785 37.21 40.89 -11.50
CA ILE A 785 37.08 40.19 -10.20
C ILE A 785 38.35 39.44 -9.74
N ASN A 786 39.45 39.51 -10.50
CA ASN A 786 40.83 39.12 -10.14
C ASN A 786 41.06 37.79 -9.37
N GLY A 787 40.20 36.80 -9.48
CA GLY A 787 40.26 35.46 -8.89
C GLY A 787 39.19 35.24 -7.81
N ALA A 788 38.33 36.23 -7.56
CA ALA A 788 37.22 36.16 -6.61
C ALA A 788 36.09 35.23 -7.07
N THR A 789 35.22 34.83 -6.15
CA THR A 789 34.04 34.00 -6.41
C THR A 789 32.75 34.76 -6.11
N ILE A 790 31.85 34.91 -7.08
CA ILE A 790 30.51 35.48 -6.86
C ILE A 790 29.48 34.36 -6.70
N LYS A 791 28.58 34.48 -5.73
CA LYS A 791 27.50 33.53 -5.44
C LYS A 791 26.16 34.25 -5.44
N GLY A 792 25.29 33.99 -6.42
CA GLY A 792 24.02 34.69 -6.60
C GLY A 792 24.14 36.00 -7.39
N GLY A 793 23.00 36.68 -7.59
CA GLY A 793 22.91 38.00 -8.21
C GLY A 793 22.60 37.97 -9.71
N ASN A 794 21.89 39.00 -10.18
CA ASN A 794 21.47 39.20 -11.56
C ASN A 794 22.26 40.34 -12.21
N PHE A 795 23.04 40.07 -13.24
CA PHE A 795 23.86 41.08 -13.93
C PHE A 795 23.12 41.57 -15.18
N VAL A 796 22.58 42.79 -15.16
CA VAL A 796 21.68 43.33 -16.19
C VAL A 796 22.33 44.49 -16.96
N ASN A 797 22.15 44.57 -18.29
CA ASN A 797 22.38 45.82 -19.04
C ASN A 797 21.44 45.96 -20.25
N ASP A 798 20.57 46.97 -20.17
CA ASP A 798 19.56 47.30 -21.19
C ASP A 798 20.09 48.09 -22.40
N SER A 799 21.32 48.61 -22.31
CA SER A 799 21.89 49.54 -23.31
C SER A 799 23.06 48.97 -24.10
N GLY A 800 23.33 47.67 -23.97
CA GLY A 800 24.46 47.00 -24.63
C GLY A 800 24.87 45.70 -23.96
N TYR A 801 26.06 45.68 -23.32
CA TYR A 801 26.68 44.46 -22.80
C TYR A 801 26.49 44.30 -21.29
N ALA A 802 26.00 43.15 -20.79
CA ALA A 802 25.84 42.92 -19.34
C ALA A 802 27.16 43.07 -18.57
N VAL A 803 28.26 42.65 -19.20
CA VAL A 803 29.63 42.77 -18.70
C VAL A 803 30.56 43.10 -19.87
N SER A 804 31.48 44.05 -19.70
CA SER A 804 32.52 44.35 -20.70
C SER A 804 33.95 44.49 -20.16
N GLY A 805 34.84 43.50 -20.26
CA GLY A 805 36.26 43.61 -19.82
C GLY A 805 36.87 42.31 -19.25
N THR A 806 38.09 42.36 -18.71
CA THR A 806 38.79 41.18 -18.13
C THR A 806 37.95 40.49 -17.06
N ILE A 807 37.52 39.26 -17.32
CA ILE A 807 36.89 38.39 -16.30
C ILE A 807 37.96 37.41 -15.86
N ASN A 808 38.25 37.39 -14.57
CA ASN A 808 39.16 36.43 -13.99
C ASN A 808 38.59 36.06 -12.63
N GLY A 809 37.70 35.07 -12.51
CA GLY A 809 37.08 34.67 -11.24
C GLY A 809 35.86 33.77 -11.43
N ASN A 810 35.38 33.15 -10.36
CA ASN A 810 34.35 32.09 -10.39
C ASN A 810 32.94 32.62 -10.08
N PHE A 811 31.91 31.94 -10.57
CA PHE A 811 30.51 32.32 -10.38
C PHE A 811 29.67 31.09 -10.02
N GLN A 812 28.73 31.25 -9.09
CA GLN A 812 27.83 30.18 -8.64
C GLN A 812 26.40 30.70 -8.47
N ASN A 813 25.41 30.04 -9.07
CA ASN A 813 23.99 30.43 -8.98
C ASN A 813 23.71 31.88 -9.43
N CYS A 814 24.50 32.43 -10.36
CA CYS A 814 24.34 33.80 -10.88
C CYS A 814 23.47 33.84 -12.14
N VAL A 815 22.76 34.95 -12.37
CA VAL A 815 22.01 35.22 -13.59
C VAL A 815 22.68 36.37 -14.35
N PHE A 816 22.82 36.27 -15.67
CA PHE A 816 23.35 37.32 -16.53
C PHE A 816 22.32 37.65 -17.62
N GLU A 817 21.91 38.91 -17.73
CA GLU A 817 20.84 39.40 -18.59
C GLU A 817 21.31 40.61 -19.44
N ALA A 818 21.33 40.51 -20.78
CA ALA A 818 21.84 41.59 -21.65
C ALA A 818 21.07 41.78 -22.95
N SER A 819 20.87 43.02 -23.40
CA SER A 819 20.23 43.35 -24.68
C SER A 819 21.12 43.10 -25.92
N GLU A 820 22.45 43.00 -25.77
CA GLU A 820 23.35 42.58 -26.86
C GLU A 820 24.11 41.29 -26.54
N ALA A 821 25.09 41.33 -25.63
CA ALA A 821 25.99 40.21 -25.36
C ALA A 821 26.67 40.37 -23.99
N LEU A 822 27.40 39.37 -23.51
CA LEU A 822 28.54 39.60 -22.60
C LEU A 822 29.77 39.78 -23.50
N ARG A 823 30.54 40.87 -23.44
CA ARG A 823 31.61 41.14 -24.43
C ARG A 823 32.98 41.35 -23.79
N TRP A 824 34.07 40.96 -24.46
CA TRP A 824 35.46 41.27 -24.10
C TRP A 824 35.98 40.66 -22.80
N CYS A 825 35.63 39.41 -22.53
CA CYS A 825 36.22 38.65 -21.42
C CYS A 825 37.63 38.17 -21.79
N TYR A 826 38.66 38.79 -21.23
CA TYR A 826 40.06 38.33 -21.31
C TYR A 826 40.36 37.38 -20.15
N THR A 827 41.10 36.29 -20.40
CA THR A 827 41.66 35.42 -19.34
C THR A 827 43.18 35.46 -19.42
N ASN A 828 43.92 35.48 -18.28
CA ASN A 828 45.38 35.45 -18.34
C ASN A 828 45.89 34.01 -18.51
N GLU A 829 47.12 33.88 -18.98
CA GLU A 829 47.76 32.58 -19.14
C GLU A 829 47.87 31.85 -17.79
N GLY A 830 47.27 30.67 -17.68
CA GLY A 830 47.25 29.85 -16.46
C GLY A 830 46.04 30.05 -15.53
N ASP A 831 45.13 30.99 -15.81
CA ASP A 831 43.90 31.14 -15.04
C ASP A 831 42.89 30.04 -15.35
N THR A 832 42.01 29.69 -14.40
CA THR A 832 40.85 28.83 -14.62
C THR A 832 39.61 29.49 -14.04
N ILE A 833 38.60 29.70 -14.88
CA ILE A 833 37.32 30.33 -14.51
C ILE A 833 36.24 29.25 -14.46
N VAL A 834 35.42 29.23 -13.42
CA VAL A 834 34.32 28.27 -13.26
C VAL A 834 32.99 29.00 -13.08
N PHE A 835 32.01 28.66 -13.92
CA PHE A 835 30.60 28.99 -13.75
C PHE A 835 29.84 27.73 -13.34
N GLU A 836 29.11 27.78 -12.21
CA GLU A 836 28.38 26.64 -11.66
C GLU A 836 26.91 27.02 -11.40
N ASN A 837 25.95 26.29 -11.99
CA ASN A 837 24.52 26.56 -11.88
C ASN A 837 24.11 28.01 -12.29
N CYS A 838 24.82 28.61 -13.25
CA CYS A 838 24.54 29.97 -13.72
C CYS A 838 23.56 29.99 -14.89
N VAL A 839 22.80 31.08 -15.03
CA VAL A 839 21.85 31.32 -16.13
C VAL A 839 22.32 32.53 -16.94
N PHE A 840 22.39 32.42 -18.25
CA PHE A 840 22.78 33.48 -19.17
C PHE A 840 21.65 33.72 -20.18
N LYS A 841 21.05 34.91 -20.15
CA LYS A 841 19.96 35.35 -21.02
C LYS A 841 20.45 36.56 -21.83
N THR A 842 20.64 36.41 -23.13
CA THR A 842 21.09 37.53 -23.98
C THR A 842 20.32 37.59 -25.29
N ASP A 843 20.11 38.80 -25.82
CA ASP A 843 19.26 39.00 -26.99
C ASP A 843 20.00 38.96 -28.35
N PHE A 844 21.34 39.16 -28.43
CA PHE A 844 22.04 39.36 -29.73
C PHE A 844 23.32 38.54 -30.05
N ARG A 845 24.31 38.41 -29.15
CA ARG A 845 25.58 37.67 -29.44
C ARG A 845 26.04 36.70 -28.35
N GLY A 846 25.24 36.39 -27.35
CA GLY A 846 25.64 35.43 -26.33
C GLY A 846 26.78 35.89 -25.42
N ILE A 847 27.57 34.93 -24.92
CA ILE A 847 28.84 35.18 -24.23
C ILE A 847 29.97 35.39 -25.24
N HIS A 848 30.74 36.48 -25.17
CA HIS A 848 31.82 36.83 -26.11
C HIS A 848 33.20 36.96 -25.42
N PHE A 849 34.06 35.95 -25.57
CA PHE A 849 35.48 36.01 -25.15
C PHE A 849 36.36 36.51 -26.31
N ASP A 850 37.26 37.47 -26.05
CA ASP A 850 38.22 37.99 -27.04
C ASP A 850 39.61 37.90 -26.39
N GLY A 851 40.45 36.93 -26.78
CA GLY A 851 41.77 36.72 -26.17
C GLY A 851 41.80 35.83 -24.93
N MET A 852 41.35 34.57 -25.05
CA MET A 852 41.43 33.57 -23.97
C MET A 852 42.84 32.98 -23.81
N HIS A 853 43.58 33.33 -22.76
CA HIS A 853 44.88 32.69 -22.47
C HIS A 853 44.80 31.59 -21.38
N GLY A 854 43.75 31.58 -20.55
CA GLY A 854 43.43 30.58 -19.51
C GLY A 854 42.15 29.77 -19.80
N ASP A 855 41.87 28.77 -18.96
CA ASP A 855 40.76 27.81 -19.10
C ASP A 855 39.42 28.33 -18.56
N VAL A 856 38.31 27.96 -19.19
CA VAL A 856 36.95 28.33 -18.75
C VAL A 856 36.06 27.09 -18.66
N ILE A 857 35.38 26.90 -17.54
CA ILE A 857 34.53 25.74 -17.24
C ILE A 857 33.12 26.19 -16.88
N PHE A 858 32.12 25.60 -17.52
CA PHE A 858 30.70 25.76 -17.21
C PHE A 858 30.14 24.43 -16.71
N ARG A 859 29.43 24.43 -15.57
CA ARG A 859 28.75 23.25 -15.01
C ARG A 859 27.29 23.55 -14.70
N ASN A 860 26.38 22.70 -15.16
CA ASN A 860 24.94 22.82 -14.91
C ASN A 860 24.36 24.22 -15.26
N CYS A 861 24.92 24.89 -16.27
CA CYS A 861 24.53 26.26 -16.62
C CYS A 861 23.47 26.27 -17.73
N GLU A 862 22.60 27.28 -17.75
CA GLU A 862 21.69 27.58 -18.86
C GLU A 862 22.22 28.77 -19.67
N ILE A 863 22.41 28.63 -20.98
CA ILE A 863 23.17 29.57 -21.82
C ILE A 863 22.39 29.92 -23.09
N ASN A 864 21.85 31.14 -23.19
CA ASN A 864 21.19 31.65 -24.40
C ASN A 864 22.19 32.43 -25.28
N GLY A 865 22.78 31.73 -26.26
CA GLY A 865 23.81 32.23 -27.19
C GLY A 865 25.25 32.24 -26.63
N PHE A 866 26.25 31.91 -27.46
CA PHE A 866 27.68 31.92 -27.06
C PHE A 866 28.62 32.12 -28.26
N ASN A 867 29.72 32.87 -28.11
CA ASN A 867 30.77 33.17 -29.09
C ASN A 867 32.17 33.24 -28.40
N ALA A 868 33.17 32.44 -28.75
CA ALA A 868 34.51 32.56 -28.16
C ALA A 868 35.60 32.74 -29.22
N TYR A 869 36.10 33.97 -29.36
CA TYR A 869 37.15 34.33 -30.32
C TYR A 869 38.57 34.14 -29.73
N SER A 870 39.45 33.66 -30.61
CA SER A 870 40.88 33.31 -30.49
C SER A 870 41.58 33.41 -29.14
N GLY A 871 42.27 32.32 -28.76
CA GLY A 871 43.13 32.23 -27.59
C GLY A 871 43.95 30.92 -27.51
N ASN A 872 44.82 30.80 -26.49
CA ASN A 872 45.58 29.58 -26.17
C ASN A 872 44.90 28.70 -25.09
N GLY A 873 43.98 29.24 -24.28
CA GLY A 873 43.30 28.51 -23.19
C GLY A 873 42.12 27.66 -23.68
N SER A 874 41.65 26.69 -22.88
CA SER A 874 40.59 25.73 -23.27
C SER A 874 39.22 26.04 -22.67
N MET A 875 38.15 25.46 -23.22
CA MET A 875 36.79 25.58 -22.70
C MET A 875 36.20 24.21 -22.38
N THR A 876 35.47 24.09 -21.27
CA THR A 876 34.74 22.88 -20.89
C THR A 876 33.31 23.22 -20.49
N PHE A 877 32.33 22.47 -21.00
CA PHE A 877 30.92 22.56 -20.62
C PHE A 877 30.45 21.18 -20.14
N GLU A 878 29.86 21.10 -18.95
CA GLU A 878 29.38 19.85 -18.34
C GLU A 878 27.93 20.02 -17.87
N ASN A 879 27.02 19.19 -18.39
CA ASN A 879 25.58 19.22 -18.06
C ASN A 879 24.91 20.59 -18.30
N CYS A 880 25.38 21.36 -19.28
CA CYS A 880 24.81 22.67 -19.57
C CYS A 880 23.62 22.57 -20.54
N THR A 881 22.71 23.53 -20.50
CA THR A 881 21.64 23.70 -21.49
C THR A 881 21.93 24.95 -22.31
N PHE A 882 21.93 24.85 -23.63
CA PHE A 882 22.08 25.97 -24.55
C PHE A 882 20.73 26.29 -25.19
N GLY A 883 20.34 27.55 -25.24
CA GLY A 883 19.12 28.03 -25.90
C GLY A 883 19.43 29.07 -27.00
N TYR A 884 18.46 29.27 -27.90
CA TYR A 884 18.55 30.18 -29.04
C TYR A 884 17.37 31.16 -29.08
N ASP A 885 17.66 32.43 -29.36
CA ASP A 885 16.65 33.44 -29.74
C ASP A 885 17.01 34.12 -31.08
N GLU A 886 16.00 34.62 -31.80
CA GLU A 886 15.88 34.86 -33.26
C GLU A 886 16.92 35.80 -33.94
N SER A 887 18.00 36.23 -33.28
CA SER A 887 18.91 37.26 -33.78
C SER A 887 20.19 36.75 -34.49
N TYR A 888 20.78 37.63 -35.31
CA TYR A 888 21.64 37.33 -36.47
C TYR A 888 22.99 36.61 -36.21
N TYR A 889 23.39 36.24 -34.98
CA TYR A 889 24.77 35.80 -34.63
C TYR A 889 24.94 34.72 -33.52
N ASN A 890 23.91 33.97 -33.14
CA ASN A 890 23.91 33.14 -31.91
C ASN A 890 24.38 31.68 -32.03
N GLY A 891 25.40 31.39 -32.84
CA GLY A 891 26.06 30.07 -32.86
C GLY A 891 27.31 30.01 -31.99
N LEU A 892 27.61 28.87 -31.35
CA LEU A 892 28.84 28.56 -30.63
C LEU A 892 30.06 28.65 -31.57
N ASN A 893 30.59 29.86 -31.74
CA ASN A 893 31.82 30.04 -32.51
C ASN A 893 33.03 29.69 -31.63
N ILE A 894 33.80 28.68 -32.02
CA ILE A 894 34.93 28.13 -31.27
C ILE A 894 36.23 28.41 -32.00
N TYR A 895 37.11 29.15 -31.33
CA TYR A 895 38.46 29.45 -31.82
C TYR A 895 39.56 28.85 -30.92
N THR A 896 39.20 27.92 -30.04
CA THR A 896 40.12 27.24 -29.11
C THR A 896 39.76 25.77 -28.87
N ASN A 897 40.51 25.07 -28.02
CA ASN A 897 40.21 23.69 -27.63
C ASN A 897 38.99 23.67 -26.72
N THR A 898 37.96 22.91 -27.10
CA THR A 898 36.66 22.88 -26.39
C THR A 898 36.19 21.46 -26.14
N VAL A 899 35.64 21.22 -24.94
CA VAL A 899 34.99 19.97 -24.55
C VAL A 899 33.57 20.26 -24.08
N ILE A 900 32.59 19.52 -24.58
CA ILE A 900 31.18 19.62 -24.19
C ILE A 900 30.69 18.23 -23.81
N LYS A 901 30.16 18.08 -22.59
CA LYS A 901 29.73 16.79 -22.03
C LYS A 901 28.30 16.86 -21.52
N ASN A 902 27.52 15.82 -21.82
CA ASN A 902 26.17 15.59 -21.27
C ASN A 902 25.25 16.82 -21.33
N SER A 903 25.47 17.68 -22.33
CA SER A 903 24.82 18.99 -22.43
C SER A 903 23.69 18.94 -23.46
N THR A 904 22.71 19.82 -23.28
CA THR A 904 21.54 19.93 -24.15
C THR A 904 21.63 21.20 -24.98
N PHE A 905 21.32 21.15 -26.27
CA PHE A 905 21.20 22.34 -27.11
C PHE A 905 19.76 22.47 -27.62
N ASN A 906 19.17 23.67 -27.61
CA ASN A 906 17.84 23.97 -28.10
C ASN A 906 17.90 25.08 -29.17
N PHE A 907 17.41 24.83 -30.38
CA PHE A 907 17.47 25.75 -31.53
C PHE A 907 16.07 26.10 -32.06
N LYS A 908 15.85 27.37 -32.40
CA LYS A 908 14.68 27.81 -33.19
C LYS A 908 14.99 27.83 -34.69
N SER A 909 13.96 27.75 -35.55
CA SER A 909 14.12 27.54 -37.00
C SER A 909 14.87 28.69 -37.71
N GLY A 910 15.70 28.38 -38.71
CA GLY A 910 16.21 29.37 -39.68
C GLY A 910 17.72 29.46 -39.92
N LYS A 911 18.56 28.68 -39.21
CA LYS A 911 20.02 28.59 -39.48
C LYS A 911 20.50 27.14 -39.48
N THR A 912 21.37 26.79 -40.44
CA THR A 912 21.87 25.42 -40.63
C THR A 912 23.05 25.08 -39.71
N ASN A 913 23.83 26.06 -39.23
CA ASN A 913 25.05 25.83 -38.47
C ASN A 913 25.03 26.55 -37.12
N PHE A 914 25.23 25.80 -36.02
CA PHE A 914 25.27 26.36 -34.66
C PHE A 914 26.68 26.42 -34.11
N ILE A 915 27.50 25.39 -34.27
CA ILE A 915 28.92 25.43 -33.87
C ILE A 915 29.74 25.83 -35.08
N ASP A 916 30.41 26.98 -35.06
CA ASP A 916 31.41 27.32 -36.09
C ASP A 916 32.81 27.13 -35.52
N MET A 917 33.64 26.32 -36.18
CA MET A 917 35.03 26.13 -35.75
C MET A 917 35.98 26.90 -36.67
N GLU A 918 36.62 27.91 -36.12
CA GLU A 918 37.57 28.76 -36.84
C GLU A 918 38.99 28.66 -36.24
N GLY A 919 40.01 28.62 -37.09
CA GLY A 919 41.42 28.42 -36.71
C GLY A 919 42.01 27.11 -37.22
N THR A 920 43.34 26.95 -37.11
CA THR A 920 44.08 25.75 -37.57
C THR A 920 44.64 25.00 -36.37
N GLY A 921 44.40 23.69 -36.27
CA GLY A 921 44.97 22.81 -35.23
C GLY A 921 44.25 22.80 -33.88
N LYS A 922 42.95 23.14 -33.82
CA LYS A 922 42.13 23.11 -32.59
C LYS A 922 41.34 21.79 -32.45
N THR A 923 40.96 21.46 -31.22
CA THR A 923 40.15 20.26 -30.89
C THR A 923 38.78 20.63 -30.35
N LEU A 924 37.72 19.98 -30.86
CA LEU A 924 36.38 20.00 -30.29
C LEU A 924 35.97 18.57 -29.91
N SER A 925 35.65 18.32 -28.64
CA SER A 925 35.04 17.07 -28.18
C SER A 925 33.60 17.32 -27.73
N ILE A 926 32.63 16.56 -28.26
CA ILE A 926 31.23 16.58 -27.84
C ILE A 926 30.83 15.16 -27.46
N GLU A 927 30.54 14.93 -26.18
CA GLU A 927 30.31 13.61 -25.60
C GLU A 927 28.96 13.57 -24.89
N GLY A 928 28.07 12.64 -25.28
CA GLY A 928 26.80 12.42 -24.58
C GLY A 928 25.82 13.59 -24.63
N CYS A 929 26.00 14.53 -25.56
CA CYS A 929 25.16 15.71 -25.71
C CYS A 929 23.97 15.46 -26.65
N VAL A 930 22.87 16.19 -26.45
CA VAL A 930 21.65 16.11 -27.28
C VAL A 930 21.32 17.50 -27.82
N ALA A 931 21.01 17.60 -29.11
CA ALA A 931 20.71 18.88 -29.77
C ALA A 931 19.29 18.86 -30.36
N TYR A 932 18.44 19.84 -30.04
CA TYR A 932 17.03 19.95 -30.41
C TYR A 932 16.80 21.06 -31.43
N MET A 933 16.47 20.76 -32.69
CA MET A 933 16.30 21.70 -33.81
C MET A 933 14.83 21.94 -34.17
N ASP A 934 14.33 23.17 -34.15
CA ASP A 934 13.01 23.45 -34.74
C ASP A 934 13.09 23.39 -36.29
N GLY A 935 12.47 22.38 -36.91
CA GLY A 935 12.38 22.23 -38.37
C GLY A 935 13.00 20.96 -38.98
N ALA A 936 12.99 20.86 -40.32
CA ALA A 936 13.13 19.60 -41.07
C ALA A 936 14.56 19.05 -41.23
N GLU A 937 15.62 19.84 -41.12
CA GLU A 937 16.97 19.40 -41.49
C GLU A 937 17.87 19.26 -40.25
N ALA A 938 17.90 18.04 -39.68
CA ALA A 938 18.74 17.71 -38.54
C ALA A 938 19.94 16.83 -38.95
N ASN A 939 20.98 17.44 -39.53
CA ASN A 939 22.26 16.75 -39.74
C ASN A 939 23.32 17.22 -38.75
N VAL A 940 24.06 16.28 -38.18
CA VAL A 940 25.22 16.53 -37.29
C VAL A 940 26.33 17.34 -37.98
N LEU A 941 26.50 17.18 -39.30
CA LEU A 941 27.48 17.93 -40.10
C LEU A 941 27.04 19.37 -40.38
N ASP A 942 25.73 19.62 -40.42
CA ASP A 942 25.21 20.98 -40.54
C ASP A 942 25.34 21.68 -39.17
N PHE A 943 25.07 20.98 -38.06
CA PHE A 943 25.26 21.49 -36.69
C PHE A 943 26.68 22.07 -36.43
N VAL A 944 27.73 21.49 -37.03
CA VAL A 944 29.12 21.98 -36.95
C VAL A 944 29.55 22.56 -38.31
N GLY A 945 29.30 23.86 -38.52
CA GLY A 945 29.67 24.58 -39.74
C GLY A 945 31.14 25.01 -39.76
N GLY A 946 31.73 25.13 -40.95
CA GLY A 946 33.02 25.80 -41.12
C GLY A 946 33.82 25.40 -42.37
N SER A 947 34.47 26.38 -43.01
CA SER A 947 35.28 26.21 -44.23
C SER A 947 36.62 25.46 -44.04
N LYS A 948 36.94 25.02 -42.81
CA LYS A 948 38.26 24.49 -42.42
C LYS A 948 38.24 23.20 -41.57
N LEU A 949 37.14 22.45 -41.54
CA LEU A 949 37.02 21.17 -40.80
C LEU A 949 38.19 20.20 -41.06
N ALA A 950 38.78 20.20 -42.25
CA ALA A 950 39.93 19.36 -42.61
C ALA A 950 41.24 19.68 -41.85
N GLN A 951 41.32 20.80 -41.12
CA GLN A 951 42.51 21.25 -40.38
C GLN A 951 42.38 21.15 -38.86
N ASN A 952 41.23 20.70 -38.35
CA ASN A 952 40.90 20.61 -36.91
C ASN A 952 40.47 19.18 -36.55
N THR A 953 40.56 18.82 -35.27
CA THR A 953 40.11 17.50 -34.78
C THR A 953 38.75 17.64 -34.10
N VAL A 954 37.72 17.00 -34.65
CA VAL A 954 36.37 16.95 -34.06
C VAL A 954 36.09 15.52 -33.60
N ILE A 955 35.83 15.33 -32.32
CA ILE A 955 35.39 14.06 -31.72
C ILE A 955 33.92 14.25 -31.34
N PHE A 956 33.01 13.53 -31.99
CA PHE A 956 31.57 13.69 -31.78
C PHE A 956 30.91 12.35 -31.45
N ASN A 957 30.25 12.31 -30.29
CA ASN A 957 29.40 11.22 -29.82
C ASN A 957 28.10 11.77 -29.20
N GLY A 958 27.48 12.75 -29.88
CA GLY A 958 26.18 13.34 -29.53
C GLY A 958 25.06 12.92 -30.50
N THR A 959 23.82 13.30 -30.21
CA THR A 959 22.65 13.02 -31.07
C THR A 959 21.88 14.31 -31.38
N THR A 960 21.30 14.41 -32.58
CA THR A 960 20.47 15.53 -33.01
C THR A 960 19.02 15.09 -33.14
N GLN A 961 18.10 15.86 -32.59
CA GLN A 961 16.66 15.66 -32.64
C GLN A 961 16.00 16.95 -33.14
N ALA A 962 14.89 16.88 -33.87
CA ALA A 962 14.05 18.04 -34.12
C ALA A 962 13.15 18.32 -32.90
N LYS A 963 12.68 19.56 -32.69
CA LYS A 963 11.66 19.87 -31.69
C LYS A 963 10.43 20.48 -32.37
N ALA A 964 9.25 20.18 -31.84
CA ALA A 964 8.00 20.80 -32.29
C ALA A 964 7.07 21.11 -31.11
N GLY A 965 6.65 22.36 -31.03
CA GLY A 965 5.62 22.87 -30.11
C GLY A 965 4.25 22.99 -30.76
N THR A 966 4.17 23.08 -32.10
CA THR A 966 2.92 23.23 -32.85
C THR A 966 2.72 22.14 -33.91
N GLN A 967 1.49 22.00 -34.43
CA GLN A 967 1.18 21.06 -35.52
C GLN A 967 1.97 21.40 -36.80
N GLU A 968 2.17 22.68 -37.09
CA GLU A 968 2.88 23.15 -38.29
C GLU A 968 4.36 22.76 -38.22
N GLU A 969 4.98 22.95 -37.05
CA GLU A 969 6.37 22.54 -36.80
C GLU A 969 6.55 21.02 -36.88
N LEU A 970 5.59 20.24 -36.36
CA LEU A 970 5.61 18.78 -36.49
C LEU A 970 5.53 18.34 -37.96
N ASN A 971 4.65 18.95 -38.75
CA ASN A 971 4.53 18.66 -40.18
C ASN A 971 5.83 18.98 -40.93
N SER A 972 6.46 20.11 -40.60
CA SER A 972 7.75 20.50 -41.17
C SER A 972 8.87 19.55 -40.75
N ALA A 973 9.01 19.25 -39.46
CA ALA A 973 10.06 18.37 -38.92
C ALA A 973 10.05 16.98 -39.56
N LEU A 974 8.85 16.41 -39.76
CA LEU A 974 8.69 15.07 -40.33
C LEU A 974 8.92 14.99 -41.85
N THR A 975 9.07 16.13 -42.53
CA THR A 975 9.39 16.17 -43.97
C THR A 975 10.87 15.83 -44.25
N GLY A 976 11.77 15.96 -43.27
CA GLY A 976 13.23 15.83 -43.47
C GLY A 976 13.95 14.66 -42.79
N LYS A 977 13.21 13.60 -42.36
CA LYS A 977 13.73 12.41 -41.65
C LYS A 977 14.37 12.75 -40.29
N ALA A 978 13.54 12.90 -39.26
CA ALA A 978 13.98 13.37 -37.95
C ALA A 978 13.52 12.48 -36.79
N ASP A 979 14.37 12.37 -35.77
CA ASP A 979 13.98 12.09 -34.39
C ASP A 979 13.40 13.38 -33.82
N VAL A 980 12.09 13.49 -33.59
CA VAL A 980 11.40 14.71 -33.14
C VAL A 980 11.06 14.61 -31.66
N THR A 981 11.26 15.66 -30.86
CA THR A 981 10.74 15.78 -29.51
C THR A 981 9.60 16.80 -29.49
N LEU A 982 8.46 16.40 -28.94
CA LEU A 982 7.27 17.23 -28.85
C LEU A 982 7.17 17.93 -27.50
N SER A 983 6.69 19.17 -27.51
CA SER A 983 6.25 19.84 -26.28
C SER A 983 4.91 19.26 -25.80
N GLU A 984 4.49 19.58 -24.58
CA GLU A 984 3.16 19.21 -24.11
C GLU A 984 2.08 19.89 -24.96
N GLY A 985 1.08 19.13 -25.40
CA GLY A 985 0.10 19.64 -26.36
C GLY A 985 -0.63 18.54 -27.11
N ASN A 986 -1.53 18.95 -28.01
CA ASN A 986 -2.28 18.05 -28.87
C ASN A 986 -1.79 18.16 -30.31
N TYR A 987 -1.40 17.03 -30.89
CA TYR A 987 -0.89 16.91 -32.25
C TYR A 987 -1.67 15.83 -33.00
N THR A 988 -1.61 15.88 -34.33
CA THR A 988 -2.07 14.86 -35.26
C THR A 988 -0.85 14.32 -36.00
N LEU A 989 -0.66 13.01 -36.00
CA LEU A 989 0.48 12.39 -36.68
C LEU A 989 0.32 12.56 -38.21
N PRO A 990 1.24 13.27 -38.91
CA PRO A 990 1.14 13.46 -40.35
C PRO A 990 1.69 12.25 -41.14
N SER A 991 1.33 12.19 -42.42
CA SER A 991 1.89 11.23 -43.39
C SER A 991 3.28 11.67 -43.85
N VAL A 992 4.17 10.72 -44.10
CA VAL A 992 5.51 10.97 -44.69
C VAL A 992 5.76 10.01 -45.85
N SER A 993 6.44 10.47 -46.88
CA SER A 993 6.65 9.68 -48.11
C SER A 993 7.86 8.73 -48.04
N SER A 994 8.83 8.94 -47.13
CA SER A 994 10.02 8.07 -46.98
C SER A 994 10.94 8.45 -45.80
N GLY A 995 11.45 7.46 -45.05
CA GLY A 995 12.55 7.57 -44.06
C GLY A 995 12.13 7.30 -42.60
N THR A 996 13.06 6.81 -41.78
CA THR A 996 12.80 6.52 -40.35
C THR A 996 12.44 7.78 -39.58
N VAL A 997 11.36 7.71 -38.80
CA VAL A 997 10.84 8.77 -37.94
C VAL A 997 10.89 8.28 -36.50
N SER A 998 11.40 9.08 -35.58
CA SER A 998 11.16 8.86 -34.14
C SER A 998 10.49 10.08 -33.55
N ILE A 999 9.57 9.92 -32.60
CA ILE A 999 8.89 11.01 -31.91
C ILE A 999 8.93 10.71 -30.42
N THR A 1000 9.41 11.64 -29.62
CA THR A 1000 9.51 11.54 -28.15
C THR A 1000 8.71 12.67 -27.51
N GLY A 1001 8.08 12.43 -26.36
CA GLY A 1001 7.38 13.46 -25.59
C GLY A 1001 7.05 12.97 -24.18
N THR A 1002 6.10 13.62 -23.51
CA THR A 1002 5.62 13.20 -22.17
C THR A 1002 4.21 12.62 -22.28
N LYS A 1003 3.68 12.03 -21.19
CA LYS A 1003 2.29 11.53 -21.16
C LYS A 1003 1.25 12.62 -21.44
N ASN A 1004 1.60 13.89 -21.23
CA ASN A 1004 0.76 15.05 -21.55
C ASN A 1004 0.85 15.47 -23.03
N THR A 1005 1.82 14.96 -23.77
CA THR A 1005 1.88 15.09 -25.23
C THR A 1005 0.91 14.08 -25.86
N VAL A 1006 -0.18 14.58 -26.43
CA VAL A 1006 -1.24 13.75 -27.04
C VAL A 1006 -1.10 13.76 -28.56
N ILE A 1007 -0.84 12.61 -29.16
CA ILE A 1007 -0.76 12.40 -30.61
C ILE A 1007 -2.00 11.65 -31.09
N THR A 1008 -2.85 12.31 -31.87
CA THR A 1008 -4.00 11.66 -32.52
C THR A 1008 -3.56 11.01 -33.83
N VAL A 1009 -3.90 9.74 -34.02
CA VAL A 1009 -3.58 8.99 -35.25
C VAL A 1009 -4.88 8.80 -36.04
N THR A 1010 -4.94 9.38 -37.24
CA THR A 1010 -6.17 9.41 -38.07
C THR A 1010 -6.12 8.51 -39.31
N LYS A 1011 -4.95 8.38 -39.98
CA LYS A 1011 -4.58 7.42 -41.06
C LYS A 1011 -3.26 7.84 -41.77
N PRO A 1012 -2.16 8.10 -41.07
CA PRO A 1012 -0.98 8.61 -41.76
C PRO A 1012 -0.29 7.49 -42.55
N ASN A 1013 0.14 7.79 -43.78
CA ASN A 1013 0.85 6.86 -44.66
C ASN A 1013 2.36 7.12 -44.57
N TYR A 1014 3.14 6.06 -44.34
CA TYR A 1014 4.60 6.11 -44.16
C TYR A 1014 5.38 5.39 -45.27
N SER A 1015 4.72 4.84 -46.30
CA SER A 1015 5.31 4.30 -47.55
C SER A 1015 6.60 3.46 -47.43
N GLY A 1016 6.70 2.56 -46.45
CA GLY A 1016 7.83 1.65 -46.21
C GLY A 1016 8.89 2.22 -45.25
N SER A 1017 8.54 3.25 -44.48
CA SER A 1017 9.43 3.86 -43.47
C SER A 1017 9.34 3.16 -42.12
N ASP A 1018 10.28 3.40 -41.21
CA ASP A 1018 10.13 2.99 -39.80
C ASP A 1018 9.63 4.18 -38.95
N VAL A 1019 8.83 3.93 -37.91
CA VAL A 1019 8.29 4.94 -36.99
C VAL A 1019 8.54 4.50 -35.56
N THR A 1020 9.03 5.38 -34.70
CA THR A 1020 9.15 5.14 -33.25
C THR A 1020 8.41 6.23 -32.49
N LEU A 1021 7.55 5.90 -31.53
CA LEU A 1021 6.92 6.85 -30.61
C LEU A 1021 7.33 6.50 -29.18
N THR A 1022 7.80 7.47 -28.39
CA THR A 1022 8.32 7.23 -27.03
C THR A 1022 7.73 8.20 -26.01
N GLY A 1023 7.19 7.69 -24.90
CA GLY A 1023 6.75 8.49 -23.74
C GLY A 1023 5.45 9.29 -23.91
N VAL A 1024 4.82 9.24 -25.08
CA VAL A 1024 3.62 10.05 -25.43
C VAL A 1024 2.29 9.35 -25.10
N THR A 1025 1.19 10.09 -25.17
CA THR A 1025 -0.16 9.52 -25.26
C THR A 1025 -0.63 9.48 -26.71
N VAL A 1026 -0.96 8.31 -27.26
CA VAL A 1026 -1.48 8.16 -28.62
C VAL A 1026 -2.99 7.92 -28.57
N LYS A 1027 -3.77 8.76 -29.25
CA LYS A 1027 -5.22 8.59 -29.37
C LYS A 1027 -5.58 7.96 -30.72
N GLY A 1028 -6.18 6.77 -30.67
CA GLY A 1028 -6.86 6.16 -31.81
C GLY A 1028 -8.18 6.87 -32.09
N SER A 1029 -8.55 7.03 -33.37
CA SER A 1029 -9.77 7.74 -33.78
C SER A 1029 -10.79 6.84 -34.51
N GLY A 1030 -10.71 5.52 -34.30
CA GLY A 1030 -11.68 4.53 -34.79
C GLY A 1030 -11.08 3.35 -35.56
N TYR A 1031 -11.96 2.43 -35.97
CA TYR A 1031 -11.72 1.13 -36.66
C TYR A 1031 -10.92 1.14 -37.98
N SER A 1032 -10.41 2.28 -38.41
CA SER A 1032 -9.58 2.38 -39.63
C SER A 1032 -8.34 3.27 -39.42
N THR A 1033 -8.04 3.61 -38.18
CA THR A 1033 -7.07 4.64 -37.83
C THR A 1033 -5.82 4.00 -37.26
N GLY A 1034 -4.66 4.34 -37.83
CA GLY A 1034 -3.40 3.65 -37.59
C GLY A 1034 -2.33 4.10 -38.57
N VAL A 1035 -1.06 3.85 -38.25
CA VAL A 1035 0.08 4.18 -39.13
C VAL A 1035 0.09 3.18 -40.29
N GLN A 1036 -0.11 3.66 -41.53
CA GLN A 1036 -0.30 2.84 -42.73
C GLN A 1036 0.98 2.68 -43.56
N HIS A 1037 1.09 1.54 -44.25
CA HIS A 1037 2.18 1.24 -45.20
C HIS A 1037 3.57 1.49 -44.62
N VAL A 1038 3.86 0.99 -43.43
CA VAL A 1038 5.10 1.23 -42.68
C VAL A 1038 5.93 -0.06 -42.64
N ASN A 1039 7.26 0.02 -42.61
CA ASN A 1039 8.11 -1.15 -42.38
C ASN A 1039 7.98 -1.57 -40.91
N THR A 1040 8.52 -0.78 -39.99
CA THR A 1040 8.42 -1.04 -38.54
C THR A 1040 7.76 0.12 -37.81
N VAL A 1041 6.78 -0.11 -36.94
CA VAL A 1041 6.36 0.89 -35.95
C VAL A 1041 6.72 0.41 -34.57
N THR A 1042 7.40 1.23 -33.77
CA THR A 1042 7.74 0.94 -32.38
C THR A 1042 7.09 1.95 -31.45
N TYR A 1043 6.37 1.49 -30.43
CA TYR A 1043 5.85 2.31 -29.35
C TYR A 1043 6.61 1.93 -28.07
N ASN A 1044 7.27 2.89 -27.41
CA ASN A 1044 8.05 2.68 -26.20
C ASN A 1044 7.48 3.53 -25.05
N ASP A 1045 7.00 2.90 -23.98
CA ASP A 1045 6.42 3.59 -22.81
C ASP A 1045 5.31 4.60 -23.20
N VAL A 1046 4.48 4.20 -24.17
CA VAL A 1046 3.39 5.02 -24.71
C VAL A 1046 2.07 4.65 -24.04
N THR A 1047 1.20 5.64 -23.78
CA THR A 1047 -0.20 5.40 -23.39
C THR A 1047 -1.10 5.44 -24.63
N ILE A 1048 -1.63 4.30 -25.07
CA ILE A 1048 -2.58 4.20 -26.19
C ILE A 1048 -4.00 4.36 -25.64
N VAL A 1049 -4.74 5.38 -26.07
CA VAL A 1049 -6.14 5.61 -25.69
C VAL A 1049 -7.03 5.39 -26.91
N GLY A 1050 -8.01 4.50 -26.80
CA GLY A 1050 -8.94 4.19 -27.90
C GLY A 1050 -8.47 3.09 -28.85
N ASP A 1051 -9.33 2.76 -29.82
CA ASP A 1051 -9.10 1.70 -30.81
C ASP A 1051 -8.13 2.12 -31.92
N MET A 1052 -7.28 1.17 -32.34
CA MET A 1052 -6.25 1.40 -33.36
C MET A 1052 -6.06 0.18 -34.25
N CYS A 1053 -5.93 0.42 -35.55
CA CYS A 1053 -5.56 -0.59 -36.53
C CYS A 1053 -4.05 -0.57 -36.76
N LEU A 1054 -3.46 -1.76 -36.88
CA LEU A 1054 -2.05 -1.94 -37.16
C LEU A 1054 -1.87 -2.27 -38.63
N TYR A 1055 -0.95 -1.56 -39.27
CA TYR A 1055 -0.50 -1.83 -40.63
C TYR A 1055 1.03 -1.90 -40.61
N GLY A 1056 1.61 -2.68 -41.51
CA GLY A 1056 3.06 -2.68 -41.75
C GLY A 1056 3.73 -4.04 -41.73
N GLU A 1057 5.03 -4.08 -41.96
CA GLU A 1057 5.80 -5.33 -41.91
C GLU A 1057 5.99 -5.81 -40.46
N LYS A 1058 6.29 -4.89 -39.52
CA LYS A 1058 6.48 -5.15 -38.10
C LYS A 1058 5.88 -4.03 -37.22
N VAL A 1059 5.25 -4.38 -36.11
CA VAL A 1059 4.77 -3.42 -35.10
C VAL A 1059 5.19 -3.90 -33.72
N VAL A 1060 5.82 -3.04 -32.92
CA VAL A 1060 6.35 -3.36 -31.59
C VAL A 1060 5.76 -2.40 -30.58
N PHE A 1061 5.21 -2.93 -29.49
CA PHE A 1061 4.82 -2.19 -28.31
C PHE A 1061 5.68 -2.67 -27.15
N ASN A 1062 6.35 -1.75 -26.47
CA ASN A 1062 7.29 -2.04 -25.41
C ASN A 1062 6.95 -1.17 -24.20
N LYS A 1063 6.61 -1.79 -23.07
CA LYS A 1063 6.17 -1.12 -21.82
C LYS A 1063 5.00 -0.15 -22.00
N CYS A 1064 4.16 -0.37 -23.00
CA CYS A 1064 3.04 0.53 -23.30
C CYS A 1064 1.83 0.23 -22.40
N THR A 1065 1.01 1.25 -22.14
CA THR A 1065 -0.28 1.11 -21.45
C THR A 1065 -1.41 1.36 -22.44
N PHE A 1066 -2.41 0.48 -22.54
CA PHE A 1066 -3.56 0.64 -23.43
C PHE A 1066 -4.82 0.92 -22.61
N GLU A 1067 -5.48 2.06 -22.83
CA GLU A 1067 -6.76 2.45 -22.24
C GLU A 1067 -7.88 2.30 -23.28
N LEU A 1068 -8.58 1.16 -23.23
CA LEU A 1068 -9.57 0.74 -24.22
C LEU A 1068 -10.97 0.71 -23.58
N SER A 1069 -11.85 1.60 -24.03
CA SER A 1069 -13.26 1.60 -23.63
C SER A 1069 -14.05 0.48 -24.31
N LYS A 1070 -15.32 0.30 -23.92
CA LYS A 1070 -16.16 -0.79 -24.44
C LYS A 1070 -16.28 -0.74 -25.96
N GLY A 1071 -15.93 -1.84 -26.62
CA GLY A 1071 -15.96 -1.97 -28.09
C GLY A 1071 -14.69 -1.52 -28.81
N GLN A 1072 -13.66 -1.07 -28.06
CA GLN A 1072 -12.34 -0.69 -28.58
C GLN A 1072 -11.34 -1.82 -28.39
N TYR A 1073 -10.46 -2.02 -29.38
CA TYR A 1073 -9.42 -3.05 -29.38
C TYR A 1073 -8.32 -2.70 -30.39
N ILE A 1074 -7.18 -3.38 -30.27
CA ILE A 1074 -6.06 -3.28 -31.22
C ILE A 1074 -6.24 -4.32 -32.31
N TRP A 1075 -6.36 -3.86 -33.56
CA TRP A 1075 -6.69 -4.71 -34.70
C TRP A 1075 -5.45 -4.94 -35.59
N THR A 1076 -4.96 -6.17 -35.76
CA THR A 1076 -3.73 -6.46 -36.53
C THR A 1076 -3.89 -6.39 -38.07
N TYR A 1077 -4.92 -5.70 -38.53
CA TYR A 1077 -5.52 -5.74 -39.88
C TYR A 1077 -4.55 -5.94 -41.06
N GLY A 1078 -3.49 -5.15 -41.15
CA GLY A 1078 -2.53 -5.20 -42.24
C GLY A 1078 -1.10 -5.44 -41.78
N ALA A 1079 -0.89 -5.83 -40.52
CA ALA A 1079 0.42 -6.05 -39.93
C ALA A 1079 0.89 -7.50 -40.11
N LYS A 1080 2.12 -7.71 -40.60
CA LYS A 1080 2.69 -9.07 -40.76
C LYS A 1080 3.32 -9.61 -39.49
N GLU A 1081 4.08 -8.81 -38.76
CA GLU A 1081 4.63 -9.16 -37.44
C GLU A 1081 4.19 -8.13 -36.40
N VAL A 1082 3.72 -8.58 -35.23
CA VAL A 1082 3.34 -7.70 -34.10
C VAL A 1082 3.94 -8.24 -32.82
N GLU A 1083 4.56 -7.39 -32.00
CA GLU A 1083 5.15 -7.75 -30.72
C GLU A 1083 4.61 -6.84 -29.62
N PHE A 1084 4.17 -7.42 -28.52
CA PHE A 1084 3.82 -6.72 -27.29
C PHE A 1084 4.76 -7.21 -26.19
N ILE A 1085 5.51 -6.31 -25.57
CA ILE A 1085 6.56 -6.62 -24.60
C ILE A 1085 6.32 -5.78 -23.35
N ASP A 1086 6.13 -6.43 -22.19
CA ASP A 1086 5.91 -5.81 -20.88
C ASP A 1086 4.79 -4.74 -20.88
N CYS A 1087 3.79 -4.89 -21.73
CA CYS A 1087 2.69 -3.93 -21.87
C CYS A 1087 1.54 -4.20 -20.89
N THR A 1088 0.76 -3.17 -20.58
CA THR A 1088 -0.45 -3.25 -19.76
C THR A 1088 -1.67 -2.89 -20.59
N PHE A 1089 -2.68 -3.75 -20.68
CA PHE A 1089 -3.93 -3.49 -21.39
C PHE A 1089 -5.08 -3.30 -20.41
N ASN A 1090 -5.57 -2.08 -20.25
CA ASN A 1090 -6.78 -1.73 -19.51
C ASN A 1090 -7.96 -1.69 -20.50
N THR A 1091 -8.75 -2.77 -20.60
CA THR A 1091 -9.81 -2.91 -21.63
C THR A 1091 -11.18 -3.30 -21.08
N ALA A 1092 -12.26 -2.70 -21.58
CA ALA A 1092 -13.63 -3.10 -21.24
C ALA A 1092 -14.18 -4.24 -22.14
N GLY A 1093 -13.31 -5.07 -22.70
CA GLY A 1093 -13.66 -6.15 -23.61
C GLY A 1093 -12.44 -6.77 -24.30
N LYS A 1094 -12.52 -7.04 -25.61
CA LYS A 1094 -11.41 -7.56 -26.42
C LYS A 1094 -10.20 -6.61 -26.35
N ALA A 1095 -8.98 -7.12 -26.18
CA ALA A 1095 -7.77 -6.29 -26.22
C ALA A 1095 -7.11 -6.33 -27.60
N ILE A 1096 -6.94 -7.52 -28.17
CA ILE A 1096 -6.26 -7.76 -29.43
C ILE A 1096 -7.18 -8.58 -30.36
N LEU A 1097 -7.37 -8.08 -31.58
CA LEU A 1097 -7.98 -8.82 -32.68
C LEU A 1097 -6.93 -9.15 -33.74
N ILE A 1098 -6.53 -10.42 -33.80
CA ILE A 1098 -5.66 -10.98 -34.84
C ILE A 1098 -6.52 -11.26 -36.07
N TYR A 1099 -6.33 -10.45 -37.09
CA TYR A 1099 -7.07 -10.46 -38.35
C TYR A 1099 -6.16 -9.93 -39.45
N ASN A 1100 -6.25 -10.48 -40.66
CA ASN A 1100 -5.54 -9.96 -41.81
C ASN A 1100 -6.41 -9.98 -43.07
N GLU A 1101 -6.50 -8.84 -43.76
CA GLU A 1101 -7.15 -8.70 -45.06
C GLU A 1101 -6.11 -8.50 -46.17
N GLY A 1102 -5.73 -9.60 -46.82
CA GLY A 1102 -4.95 -9.58 -48.06
C GLY A 1102 -3.41 -9.45 -47.94
N ALA A 1103 -2.81 -9.42 -46.75
CA ALA A 1103 -1.36 -9.21 -46.56
C ALA A 1103 -0.54 -10.44 -46.09
N GLY A 1104 -1.11 -11.66 -46.14
CA GLY A 1104 -0.45 -12.89 -45.68
C GLY A 1104 -0.74 -13.20 -44.20
N ALA A 1105 -0.16 -14.27 -43.65
CA ALA A 1105 -0.37 -14.66 -42.26
C ALA A 1105 0.28 -13.66 -41.28
N SER A 1106 -0.49 -13.13 -40.32
CA SER A 1106 0.06 -12.33 -39.22
C SER A 1106 0.71 -13.21 -38.14
N LYS A 1107 1.92 -12.83 -37.71
CA LYS A 1107 2.67 -13.39 -36.58
C LYS A 1107 2.60 -12.41 -35.42
N VAL A 1108 2.00 -12.81 -34.31
CA VAL A 1108 1.85 -11.97 -33.12
C VAL A 1108 2.63 -12.58 -31.96
N THR A 1109 3.40 -11.77 -31.24
CA THR A 1109 4.15 -12.17 -30.04
C THR A 1109 3.68 -11.36 -28.85
N VAL A 1110 3.38 -12.00 -27.73
CA VAL A 1110 3.01 -11.34 -26.47
C VAL A 1110 3.94 -11.82 -25.37
N LYS A 1111 4.71 -10.92 -24.76
CA LYS A 1111 5.76 -11.22 -23.78
C LYS A 1111 5.60 -10.36 -22.54
N GLY A 1112 5.46 -10.98 -21.36
CA GLY A 1112 5.40 -10.27 -20.08
C GLY A 1112 4.26 -9.25 -19.92
N CYS A 1113 3.21 -9.34 -20.74
CA CYS A 1113 2.12 -8.36 -20.75
C CYS A 1113 1.03 -8.68 -19.72
N THR A 1114 0.39 -7.63 -19.21
CA THR A 1114 -0.72 -7.67 -18.24
C THR A 1114 -2.01 -7.20 -18.92
N PHE A 1115 -3.13 -7.90 -18.74
CA PHE A 1115 -4.43 -7.54 -19.31
C PHE A 1115 -5.45 -7.32 -18.18
N ASN A 1116 -5.72 -6.07 -17.87
CA ASN A 1116 -6.70 -5.62 -16.90
C ASN A 1116 -8.05 -5.35 -17.57
N SER A 1117 -9.14 -5.92 -17.05
CA SER A 1117 -10.48 -5.52 -17.52
C SER A 1117 -10.92 -4.24 -16.81
N THR A 1118 -11.33 -3.22 -17.57
CA THR A 1118 -11.95 -1.97 -17.09
C THR A 1118 -13.46 -1.95 -17.25
N ALA A 1119 -14.05 -3.04 -17.77
CA ALA A 1119 -15.50 -3.18 -17.77
C ALA A 1119 -15.94 -3.19 -16.30
N GLY A 1120 -16.72 -2.17 -15.92
CA GLY A 1120 -17.54 -2.22 -14.72
C GLY A 1120 -18.36 -3.50 -14.79
N ASP A 1121 -17.91 -4.44 -13.96
CA ASP A 1121 -18.39 -5.79 -13.75
C ASP A 1121 -18.23 -6.75 -14.95
N LYS A 1122 -18.39 -8.05 -14.62
CA LYS A 1122 -18.37 -9.18 -15.54
C LYS A 1122 -19.12 -8.83 -16.82
N ALA A 1123 -18.58 -9.18 -17.99
CA ALA A 1123 -19.34 -9.19 -19.24
C ALA A 1123 -20.42 -10.29 -19.22
N GLY A 1124 -21.40 -10.18 -18.33
CA GLY A 1124 -22.41 -11.16 -18.02
C GLY A 1124 -23.82 -10.64 -18.35
N ALA A 1125 -24.04 -10.13 -19.55
CA ALA A 1125 -25.39 -9.94 -20.10
C ALA A 1125 -25.41 -9.64 -21.62
N ILE A 1126 -24.64 -10.36 -22.42
CA ILE A 1126 -25.07 -10.63 -23.80
C ILE A 1126 -24.76 -12.10 -24.04
N ALA A 1127 -25.79 -12.94 -24.02
CA ALA A 1127 -25.72 -14.38 -24.25
C ALA A 1127 -25.28 -14.76 -25.68
N ASN A 1128 -24.46 -13.95 -26.36
CA ASN A 1128 -24.02 -14.18 -27.73
C ASN A 1128 -22.72 -13.48 -28.18
N GLN A 1129 -21.89 -12.89 -27.30
CA GLN A 1129 -20.56 -12.39 -27.71
C GLN A 1129 -19.45 -12.84 -26.78
N ASN A 1130 -18.51 -13.58 -27.35
CA ASN A 1130 -17.38 -14.24 -26.71
C ASN A 1130 -16.24 -13.23 -26.50
N CYS A 1131 -15.96 -12.82 -25.26
CA CYS A 1131 -14.88 -11.85 -24.99
C CYS A 1131 -13.58 -12.58 -24.63
N ALA A 1132 -12.74 -12.87 -25.61
CA ALA A 1132 -11.35 -13.26 -25.37
C ALA A 1132 -10.45 -12.02 -25.31
N ALA A 1133 -9.39 -12.05 -24.48
CA ALA A 1133 -8.37 -11.00 -24.47
C ALA A 1133 -7.69 -10.90 -25.85
N ILE A 1134 -7.41 -12.06 -26.46
CA ILE A 1134 -6.90 -12.19 -27.83
C ILE A 1134 -7.87 -13.02 -28.66
N GLU A 1135 -8.30 -12.52 -29.80
CA GLU A 1135 -9.17 -13.23 -30.75
C GLU A 1135 -8.46 -13.38 -32.10
N ILE A 1136 -8.49 -14.58 -32.68
CA ILE A 1136 -7.93 -14.91 -34.00
C ILE A 1136 -9.09 -15.25 -34.95
N ASP A 1137 -9.40 -14.34 -35.86
CA ASP A 1137 -10.56 -14.41 -36.77
C ASP A 1137 -10.38 -15.44 -37.93
N ASN A 1138 -11.46 -15.79 -38.63
CA ASN A 1138 -11.56 -16.81 -39.71
C ASN A 1138 -11.91 -16.21 -41.09
N PHE A 1139 -11.70 -14.91 -41.30
CA PHE A 1139 -12.27 -14.27 -42.49
C PHE A 1139 -11.61 -14.65 -43.83
N THR A 1140 -10.32 -15.06 -43.83
CA THR A 1140 -9.55 -15.23 -45.08
C THR A 1140 -9.01 -16.64 -45.34
N GLY A 1141 -9.20 -17.61 -44.43
CA GLY A 1141 -8.66 -18.97 -44.57
C GLY A 1141 -7.13 -19.07 -44.52
N LEU A 1142 -6.44 -17.99 -44.11
CA LEU A 1142 -4.99 -17.93 -43.94
C LEU A 1142 -4.61 -18.37 -42.52
N ALA A 1143 -3.50 -19.11 -42.39
CA ALA A 1143 -3.01 -19.61 -41.10
C ALA A 1143 -2.18 -18.55 -40.36
N HIS A 1144 -2.68 -18.01 -39.25
CA HIS A 1144 -1.98 -17.07 -38.37
C HIS A 1144 -1.06 -17.78 -37.36
N SER A 1145 -0.10 -17.05 -36.79
CA SER A 1145 0.67 -17.54 -35.65
C SER A 1145 0.65 -16.58 -34.45
N LEU A 1146 0.52 -17.15 -33.26
CA LEU A 1146 0.57 -16.43 -31.98
C LEU A 1146 1.61 -17.09 -31.09
N THR A 1147 2.63 -16.35 -30.68
CA THR A 1147 3.61 -16.76 -29.69
C THR A 1147 3.37 -16.02 -28.39
N THR A 1148 3.38 -16.73 -27.27
CA THR A 1148 3.26 -16.12 -25.94
C THR A 1148 4.45 -16.55 -25.08
N GLU A 1149 5.11 -15.60 -24.41
CA GLU A 1149 6.28 -15.84 -23.55
C GLU A 1149 6.04 -15.25 -22.14
N GLY A 1150 5.97 -16.12 -21.13
CA GLY A 1150 5.70 -15.73 -19.73
C GLY A 1150 4.22 -15.56 -19.39
N ASN A 1151 3.91 -15.25 -18.13
CA ASN A 1151 2.54 -15.20 -17.62
C ASN A 1151 1.73 -14.07 -18.28
N ILE A 1152 0.63 -14.44 -18.94
CA ILE A 1152 -0.45 -13.49 -19.30
C ILE A 1152 -1.32 -13.34 -18.05
N TYR A 1153 -1.17 -12.25 -17.32
CA TYR A 1153 -2.02 -11.91 -16.17
C TYR A 1153 -3.36 -11.37 -16.69
N SER A 1154 -4.48 -11.94 -16.25
CA SER A 1154 -5.82 -11.53 -16.64
C SER A 1154 -6.69 -11.38 -15.40
N ASP A 1155 -6.65 -10.24 -14.75
CA ASP A 1155 -7.24 -10.09 -13.41
C ASP A 1155 -8.79 -9.97 -13.44
N ASN A 1156 -9.44 -9.87 -14.61
CA ASN A 1156 -10.89 -9.61 -14.66
C ASN A 1156 -11.65 -10.05 -15.96
N PHE A 1157 -11.14 -11.00 -16.76
CA PHE A 1157 -11.91 -11.58 -17.89
C PHE A 1157 -12.76 -12.77 -17.43
N SER A 1158 -14.09 -12.66 -17.46
CA SER A 1158 -15.02 -13.62 -16.84
C SER A 1158 -15.32 -14.90 -17.66
N GLY A 1159 -14.40 -15.40 -18.48
CA GLY A 1159 -14.63 -16.58 -19.32
C GLY A 1159 -13.39 -17.43 -19.59
N GLU A 1160 -13.59 -18.72 -19.84
CA GLU A 1160 -12.59 -19.75 -20.17
C GLU A 1160 -11.79 -19.49 -21.48
N TRP A 1161 -11.68 -18.26 -21.96
CA TRP A 1161 -11.15 -17.94 -23.30
C TRP A 1161 -10.05 -16.88 -23.16
N ARG A 1162 -8.80 -17.30 -22.98
CA ARG A 1162 -7.64 -16.38 -23.03
C ARG A 1162 -7.29 -16.07 -24.48
N ILE A 1163 -7.44 -17.09 -25.35
CA ILE A 1163 -7.30 -16.97 -26.80
C ILE A 1163 -8.52 -17.66 -27.44
N LYS A 1164 -9.22 -16.96 -28.32
CA LYS A 1164 -10.26 -17.55 -29.17
C LYS A 1164 -9.73 -17.75 -30.59
N ASN A 1165 -9.82 -18.95 -31.14
CA ASN A 1165 -9.29 -19.30 -32.46
C ASN A 1165 -10.38 -19.88 -33.37
N TYR A 1166 -10.81 -19.12 -34.38
CA TYR A 1166 -11.88 -19.59 -35.27
C TYR A 1166 -11.41 -20.57 -36.38
N VAL A 1167 -10.12 -20.92 -36.49
CA VAL A 1167 -9.57 -21.78 -37.57
C VAL A 1167 -8.66 -22.89 -37.05
N SER A 1168 -8.92 -24.13 -37.46
CA SER A 1168 -8.13 -25.32 -37.10
C SER A 1168 -6.72 -25.39 -37.73
N GLY A 1169 -6.29 -24.37 -38.51
CA GLY A 1169 -5.00 -24.31 -39.21
C GLY A 1169 -3.99 -23.31 -38.63
N ASN A 1170 -4.36 -22.54 -37.61
CA ASN A 1170 -3.49 -21.52 -37.00
C ASN A 1170 -2.45 -22.17 -36.07
N ALA A 1171 -1.21 -21.69 -36.12
CA ALA A 1171 -0.10 -22.20 -35.30
C ALA A 1171 0.05 -21.37 -34.02
N ILE A 1172 -0.35 -21.92 -32.88
CA ILE A 1172 -0.23 -21.22 -31.58
C ILE A 1172 0.96 -21.82 -30.82
N THR A 1173 1.92 -20.99 -30.44
CA THR A 1173 3.09 -21.39 -29.64
C THR A 1173 3.05 -20.72 -28.28
N VAL A 1174 3.26 -21.51 -27.23
CA VAL A 1174 3.26 -21.03 -25.84
C VAL A 1174 4.55 -21.49 -25.18
N ASN A 1175 5.33 -20.54 -24.64
CA ASN A 1175 6.62 -20.81 -24.02
C ASN A 1175 6.65 -20.34 -22.55
N GLY A 1176 7.08 -21.22 -21.63
CA GLY A 1176 7.35 -20.86 -20.23
C GLY A 1176 6.13 -20.56 -19.37
N VAL A 1177 4.98 -21.19 -19.65
CA VAL A 1177 3.70 -21.04 -18.91
C VAL A 1177 3.15 -22.43 -18.55
N ALA A 1178 2.59 -22.59 -17.35
CA ALA A 1178 1.97 -23.86 -16.94
C ALA A 1178 0.71 -24.18 -17.78
N TYR A 1179 0.57 -25.42 -18.27
CA TYR A 1179 -0.50 -25.84 -19.19
C TYR A 1179 -1.93 -25.50 -18.71
N ASN A 1180 -2.16 -25.51 -17.40
CA ASN A 1180 -3.44 -25.21 -16.77
C ASN A 1180 -3.80 -23.71 -16.73
N GLN A 1181 -2.95 -22.84 -17.27
CA GLN A 1181 -3.17 -21.39 -17.31
C GLN A 1181 -3.57 -20.88 -18.69
N ILE A 1182 -3.72 -21.73 -19.71
CA ILE A 1182 -4.11 -21.28 -21.05
C ILE A 1182 -5.31 -22.08 -21.51
N ALA A 1183 -6.36 -21.35 -21.89
CA ALA A 1183 -7.55 -21.91 -22.48
C ALA A 1183 -7.71 -21.37 -23.91
N ILE A 1184 -7.68 -22.30 -24.86
CA ILE A 1184 -7.92 -22.06 -26.28
C ILE A 1184 -9.29 -22.63 -26.60
N ASP A 1185 -10.12 -21.81 -27.19
CA ASP A 1185 -11.49 -22.17 -27.54
C ASP A 1185 -12.34 -22.72 -26.38
N GLY A 1186 -12.20 -22.14 -25.18
CA GLY A 1186 -12.97 -22.56 -24.01
C GLY A 1186 -12.50 -23.87 -23.40
N LYS A 1187 -11.36 -24.41 -23.86
CA LYS A 1187 -10.77 -25.63 -23.30
C LYS A 1187 -9.42 -25.33 -22.69
N LEU A 1188 -9.29 -25.65 -21.41
CA LEU A 1188 -7.99 -25.71 -20.73
C LEU A 1188 -7.07 -26.68 -21.46
N MET A 1189 -5.85 -26.22 -21.74
CA MET A 1189 -4.84 -27.03 -22.41
C MET A 1189 -4.40 -28.18 -21.48
N THR A 1190 -4.46 -29.41 -22.00
CA THR A 1190 -3.83 -30.59 -21.40
C THR A 1190 -2.62 -30.99 -22.24
N LYS A 1191 -1.70 -31.77 -21.67
CA LYS A 1191 -0.46 -32.23 -22.35
C LYS A 1191 -0.71 -32.92 -23.71
N ASP A 1192 -1.94 -33.41 -23.94
CA ASP A 1192 -2.33 -34.18 -25.12
C ASP A 1192 -3.34 -33.49 -26.06
N SER A 1193 -3.63 -32.19 -25.92
CA SER A 1193 -4.76 -31.57 -26.65
C SER A 1193 -4.38 -30.48 -27.68
N LEU A 1194 -4.85 -30.70 -28.92
CA LEU A 1194 -4.99 -29.85 -30.12
C LEU A 1194 -3.90 -30.00 -31.21
N ASN A 1195 -4.34 -30.39 -32.42
CA ASN A 1195 -3.53 -30.28 -33.63
C ASN A 1195 -3.19 -28.80 -33.87
N ASN A 1196 -1.92 -28.48 -34.14
CA ASN A 1196 -1.37 -27.14 -34.44
C ASN A 1196 -1.08 -26.20 -33.25
N VAL A 1197 -1.06 -26.71 -32.01
CA VAL A 1197 -0.57 -25.95 -30.83
C VAL A 1197 0.74 -26.57 -30.33
N THR A 1198 1.80 -25.76 -30.18
CA THR A 1198 3.09 -26.20 -29.63
C THR A 1198 3.31 -25.54 -28.26
N VAL A 1199 3.51 -26.32 -27.21
CA VAL A 1199 3.81 -25.81 -25.87
C VAL A 1199 5.21 -26.26 -25.47
N GLN A 1200 6.10 -25.32 -25.13
CA GLN A 1200 7.46 -25.59 -24.67
C GLN A 1200 7.61 -25.19 -23.19
N GLU A 1201 7.98 -26.15 -22.34
CA GLU A 1201 8.30 -25.93 -20.92
C GLU A 1201 9.60 -25.15 -20.73
#